data_AF-A0A2N1RUW3-F1
#
_entry.id   AF-A0A2N1RUW3-F1
#
_cell.length_a   1.000
_cell.length_b   1.000
_cell.length_c   1.000
_cell.angle_alpha   90.00
_cell.angle_beta   90.00
_cell.angle_gamma   90.00
#
_symmetry.space_group_name_H-M   'P 1'
#
loop_
_entity.id
_entity.type
_entity.pdbx_description
1 polymer ?
#
loop_
_entity_poly.entity_id
_entity_poly.type
_entity_poly.pdbx_seq_one_letter_code
_entity_poly.pdbx_strand_id
1 'polypeptide(L)'
;MKKDFGYREIPYNYTSFSDKEIILKYFDDATWELLNDLRHQRKTGRSARLIFEIIGDIFIIDRNPYIFNDFLEDVKKQKKLKKLHEIRFHAIKTKTSNEQIHELLKKLIKVDTLFFSRFKSERKKRRKIFSTLSPILPKEQIHFSAFQKVTHVTDATDWRVEYPEVIVYPENASEISKLIKAASSLNLKIIPRGGGTGLTGGVIPVVPDTMIINTEKMRGIKEIEFVNINGKNIPVIETDAGVITETVTHFCKDRGYIFATDPTSAWASTIGGNIAENAGGKKCVMWGTAIDNIFSFKIINAEGHVLDVRRKDHPHRKIEPEDEVVFEVYSLPKKKNEKLLKTIILSGMDIRKQGVGKDITNKALKGLPGIQKEGGDGIIISAKFVLYKPFNHCRTICLEFFGTNMINASKAIVEILDNFNNNDHAHLTALEHFDDKYVSAINYRNKSNRSDFPKAVLLIDVESDDIEELEISSNSILEIVKQYNTEGFLADSEEKRELFWKDRKNLGAIARHTNAFKLNEDIVIPVDSLPHFSDFIDRLNLQKELENNCSMIDDLTEYFKTLHGKEDVFFQSKIESYITFINEIKSDQLEYIRNIEKPAGTVSKITNPEYKDKLLFELLRDGNIQFSISETVLNRFRKNFHGYDEIINAFNEIVEFRQSRKLIIATHMHAGDGNIHVNIPVHSNDYRMMLDADEIAATIMRETTDKFNGVISGEHGIGLTKLKFIDKEILDDYADYKKEADPDDIFNPGKLRHDFPHSSVYTPSLNLLELEAFILEVADMKDLTKSIASCVRCGKCKEVCNTHVPACTMFYSPRNKILAVTLITEAVLYEAQTTNNLSFRNFRMLRDVSDHCTMCHNCYTPCPVNIDFATVTLAIRNLLNERKRSEPKLITSFVLFYLKRKGYYTNKLLRMLILKFGYSMQRLGYIANKPVNKITEFIVPKINGILQSRLPKSGAPSLRDYLGLKGTNTFFAFHNPDKEVIKSVVYFPGCGSERMFPDISIAVIALLYNSGVRVVIPPEYLCCGYPFLANGRKKEAETKSYENRVLFHRMSDIINYMEIEDVIVSCGTCYEMLDKYKIENIFPEAKITDINEFIAREDLYKKIHRDPVFYHDPCHSPLKSMGVDKTFNTILGNKPITAPNCCGEGGTMSLSTPSISNSLRERKAFNISEMLDKKENITVITTCPSCVQGLSKINNKTSVTGKAMSIYLAEIFLGRGWKKNFISSVVKKEGIERIIL
;
A
#
# COMPACT_ATOMS: atom_id res chain seq x y z
N MET A 1 1.96 19.28 -19.99
CA MET A 1 3.15 18.39 -20.14
C MET A 1 3.24 17.91 -21.58
N LYS A 2 4.32 18.20 -22.30
CA LYS A 2 4.59 17.59 -23.62
C LYS A 2 5.41 16.32 -23.41
N LYS A 3 5.28 15.31 -24.29
CA LYS A 3 6.30 14.25 -24.37
C LYS A 3 7.65 14.94 -24.53
N ASP A 4 8.65 14.44 -23.82
CA ASP A 4 10.01 14.94 -23.95
C ASP A 4 10.60 14.41 -25.27
N PHE A 5 10.18 15.02 -26.37
CA PHE A 5 10.55 14.62 -27.74
C PHE A 5 12.05 14.72 -27.99
N GLY A 6 12.83 15.35 -27.10
CA GLY A 6 14.29 15.31 -27.15
C GLY A 6 14.89 13.97 -26.75
N TYR A 7 14.18 13.15 -25.96
CA TYR A 7 14.73 11.92 -25.37
C TYR A 7 13.88 10.65 -25.61
N ARG A 8 12.62 10.76 -26.07
CA ARG A 8 11.69 9.62 -26.24
C ARG A 8 10.93 9.65 -27.57
N GLU A 9 11.57 9.24 -28.65
CA GLU A 9 10.98 9.03 -29.98
C GLU A 9 10.47 7.59 -30.20
N ILE A 10 11.01 6.61 -29.47
CA ILE A 10 10.55 5.22 -29.56
C ILE A 10 9.12 5.12 -29.02
N PRO A 11 8.13 4.66 -29.83
CA PRO A 11 6.75 4.56 -29.40
C PRO A 11 6.59 3.53 -28.28
N TYR A 12 5.50 3.66 -27.52
CA TYR A 12 5.14 2.77 -26.41
C TYR A 12 6.12 2.79 -25.21
N ASN A 13 7.05 3.74 -25.17
CA ASN A 13 7.91 3.97 -24.03
C ASN A 13 7.18 4.77 -22.93
N TYR A 14 6.63 4.04 -21.95
CA TYR A 14 6.00 4.59 -20.75
C TYR A 14 6.88 4.41 -19.50
N THR A 15 8.19 4.51 -19.66
CA THR A 15 9.17 4.26 -18.60
C THR A 15 10.14 5.42 -18.42
N SER A 16 10.93 5.38 -17.35
CA SER A 16 12.00 6.35 -17.10
C SER A 16 13.10 6.32 -18.18
N PHE A 17 13.27 5.20 -18.91
CA PHE A 17 14.23 5.11 -20.00
C PHE A 17 14.04 6.18 -21.07
N SER A 18 15.15 6.70 -21.57
CA SER A 18 15.24 7.39 -22.86
C SER A 18 15.37 6.38 -23.99
N ASP A 19 15.43 6.86 -25.23
CA ASP A 19 15.70 5.99 -26.37
C ASP A 19 17.09 5.32 -26.26
N LYS A 20 18.08 5.97 -25.65
CA LYS A 20 19.44 5.41 -25.50
C LYS A 20 19.42 4.11 -24.72
N GLU A 21 18.80 4.09 -23.54
CA GLU A 21 18.75 2.88 -22.70
C GLU A 21 17.98 1.74 -23.38
N ILE A 22 16.92 2.05 -24.14
CA ILE A 22 16.19 1.03 -24.92
C ILE A 22 17.08 0.44 -26.01
N ILE A 23 17.86 1.26 -26.71
CA ILE A 23 18.81 0.78 -27.72
C ILE A 23 19.89 -0.09 -27.07
N LEU A 24 20.49 0.35 -25.96
CA LEU A 24 21.51 -0.44 -25.26
C LEU A 24 20.99 -1.77 -24.73
N LYS A 25 19.69 -1.90 -24.42
CA LYS A 25 19.09 -3.18 -24.00
C LYS A 25 19.13 -4.25 -25.09
N TYR A 26 19.04 -3.87 -26.36
CA TYR A 26 18.95 -4.81 -27.49
C TYR A 26 20.15 -4.77 -28.45
N PHE A 27 20.96 -3.71 -28.37
CA PHE A 27 22.07 -3.40 -29.27
C PHE A 27 23.32 -2.98 -28.48
N ASP A 28 24.15 -2.11 -29.06
CA ASP A 28 25.43 -1.63 -28.55
C ASP A 28 25.53 -0.09 -28.65
N ASP A 29 26.49 0.53 -27.96
CA ASP A 29 26.71 1.99 -28.01
C ASP A 29 26.96 2.49 -29.45
N ALA A 30 27.67 1.71 -30.27
CA ALA A 30 27.90 2.05 -31.68
C ALA A 30 26.58 2.18 -32.48
N THR A 31 25.57 1.38 -32.16
CA THR A 31 24.24 1.43 -32.77
C THR A 31 23.48 2.68 -32.31
N TRP A 32 23.66 3.11 -31.06
CA TRP A 32 23.09 4.36 -30.58
C TRP A 32 23.69 5.57 -31.30
N GLU A 33 25.02 5.65 -31.39
CA GLU A 33 25.70 6.74 -32.11
C GLU A 33 25.25 6.81 -33.58
N LEU A 34 25.15 5.65 -34.23
CA LEU A 34 24.62 5.55 -35.60
C LEU A 34 23.19 6.10 -35.71
N LEU A 35 22.30 5.76 -34.78
CA LEU A 35 20.93 6.26 -34.74
C LEU A 35 20.90 7.78 -34.47
N ASN A 36 21.77 8.27 -33.60
CA ASN A 36 21.85 9.68 -33.24
C ASN A 36 22.36 10.54 -34.42
N ASP A 37 23.39 10.06 -35.14
CA ASP A 37 23.88 10.69 -36.38
C ASP A 37 22.77 10.77 -37.43
N LEU A 38 22.03 9.68 -37.62
CA LEU A 38 20.91 9.63 -38.56
C LEU A 38 19.77 10.59 -38.16
N ARG A 39 19.55 10.83 -36.86
CA ARG A 39 18.57 11.83 -36.36
C ARG A 39 18.96 13.24 -36.75
N HIS A 40 20.24 13.61 -36.64
CA HIS A 40 20.73 14.93 -37.00
C HIS A 40 20.66 15.22 -38.50
N GLN A 41 20.73 14.18 -39.35
CA GLN A 41 20.77 14.34 -40.81
C GLN A 41 19.40 14.65 -41.48
N ARG A 42 18.26 14.57 -40.76
CA ARG A 42 16.85 14.97 -41.10
C ARG A 42 16.28 14.76 -42.53
N LYS A 43 16.98 14.19 -43.51
CA LYS A 43 16.48 13.84 -44.86
C LYS A 43 15.80 12.46 -44.93
N THR A 44 15.80 11.67 -43.85
CA THR A 44 15.37 10.24 -43.83
C THR A 44 14.13 9.95 -42.96
N GLY A 45 13.39 10.97 -42.51
CA GLY A 45 12.40 10.87 -41.41
C GLY A 45 11.32 9.78 -41.50
N ARG A 46 11.00 9.25 -42.69
CA ARG A 46 10.06 8.11 -42.83
C ARG A 46 10.68 6.75 -42.48
N SER A 47 11.97 6.54 -42.74
CA SER A 47 12.66 5.27 -42.49
C SER A 47 13.01 5.09 -41.01
N ALA A 48 13.45 6.16 -40.34
CA ALA A 48 13.76 6.15 -38.91
C ALA A 48 12.52 5.84 -38.05
N ARG A 49 11.36 6.42 -38.40
CA ARG A 49 10.09 6.14 -37.70
C ARG A 49 9.70 4.66 -37.75
N LEU A 50 9.86 4.00 -38.90
CA LEU A 50 9.56 2.57 -39.03
C LEU A 50 10.50 1.70 -38.18
N ILE A 51 11.77 2.09 -38.07
CA ILE A 51 12.74 1.43 -37.19
C ILE A 51 12.31 1.56 -35.73
N PHE A 52 11.96 2.78 -35.29
CA PHE A 52 11.47 3.00 -33.92
C PHE A 52 10.17 2.27 -33.63
N GLU A 53 9.25 2.15 -34.59
CA GLU A 53 8.04 1.33 -34.42
C GLU A 53 8.37 -0.15 -34.17
N ILE A 54 9.31 -0.74 -34.91
CA ILE A 54 9.74 -2.14 -34.68
C ILE A 54 10.39 -2.29 -33.30
N ILE A 55 11.28 -1.37 -32.92
CA ILE A 55 11.96 -1.40 -31.63
C ILE A 55 10.95 -1.21 -30.49
N GLY A 56 9.98 -0.30 -30.65
CA GLY A 56 8.90 -0.07 -29.70
C GLY A 56 8.02 -1.31 -29.51
N ASP A 57 7.65 -1.99 -30.61
CA ASP A 57 6.91 -3.26 -30.56
C ASP A 57 7.68 -4.34 -29.78
N ILE A 58 8.97 -4.52 -30.06
CA ILE A 58 9.83 -5.47 -29.33
C ILE A 58 9.90 -5.08 -27.85
N PHE A 59 10.19 -3.81 -27.55
CA PHE A 59 10.38 -3.33 -26.18
C PHE A 59 9.15 -3.52 -25.30
N ILE A 60 7.97 -3.08 -25.76
CA ILE A 60 6.75 -3.15 -24.95
C ILE A 60 6.25 -4.58 -24.77
N ILE A 61 6.36 -5.43 -25.80
CA ILE A 61 5.97 -6.84 -25.71
C ILE A 61 6.91 -7.60 -24.79
N ASP A 62 8.22 -7.36 -24.87
CA ASP A 62 9.21 -8.05 -24.05
C ASP A 62 9.09 -7.66 -22.57
N ARG A 63 8.88 -6.36 -22.31
CA ARG A 63 8.83 -5.78 -20.95
C ARG A 63 7.51 -6.00 -20.23
N ASN A 64 6.38 -6.13 -20.92
CA ASN A 64 5.07 -6.23 -20.28
C ASN A 64 4.57 -7.69 -20.30
N PRO A 65 4.57 -8.41 -19.14
CA PRO A 65 4.19 -9.81 -19.09
C PRO A 65 2.75 -10.10 -19.52
N TYR A 66 1.85 -9.12 -19.44
CA TYR A 66 0.47 -9.26 -19.91
C TYR A 66 0.43 -9.34 -21.44
N ILE A 67 1.17 -8.46 -22.12
CA ILE A 67 1.30 -8.45 -23.58
C ILE A 67 2.08 -9.68 -24.04
N PHE A 68 3.25 -9.95 -23.42
CA PHE A 68 4.07 -11.10 -23.76
C PHE A 68 3.28 -12.41 -23.70
N ASN A 69 2.54 -12.65 -22.61
CA ASN A 69 1.75 -13.87 -22.46
C ASN A 69 0.57 -13.94 -23.44
N ASP A 70 -0.02 -12.80 -23.82
CA ASP A 70 -1.05 -12.78 -24.88
C ASP A 70 -0.47 -13.27 -26.21
N PHE A 71 0.68 -12.73 -26.62
CA PHE A 71 1.40 -13.23 -27.80
C PHE A 71 1.84 -14.67 -27.62
N LEU A 72 2.33 -15.07 -26.44
CA LEU A 72 2.77 -16.44 -26.14
C LEU A 72 1.63 -17.46 -26.27
N GLU A 73 0.37 -17.06 -26.12
CA GLU A 73 -0.78 -17.95 -26.27
C GLU A 73 -1.46 -17.85 -27.64
N ASP A 74 -1.44 -16.68 -28.28
CA ASP A 74 -2.04 -16.45 -29.60
C ASP A 74 -1.01 -16.45 -30.74
N VAL A 75 -0.84 -17.61 -31.38
CA VAL A 75 0.05 -17.78 -32.54
C VAL A 75 -0.40 -16.92 -33.74
N LYS A 76 -1.69 -16.57 -33.87
CA LYS A 76 -2.16 -15.70 -34.97
C LYS A 76 -1.67 -14.27 -34.77
N LYS A 77 -1.70 -13.75 -33.54
CA LYS A 77 -1.11 -12.44 -33.19
C LYS A 77 0.39 -12.40 -33.52
N GLN A 78 1.14 -13.45 -33.14
CA GLN A 78 2.56 -13.56 -33.49
C GLN A 78 2.81 -13.46 -35.01
N LYS A 79 2.07 -14.25 -35.80
CA LYS A 79 2.19 -14.25 -37.27
C LYS A 79 1.86 -12.90 -37.88
N LYS A 80 0.83 -12.21 -37.36
CA LYS A 80 0.42 -10.89 -37.84
C LYS A 80 1.50 -9.83 -37.57
N LEU A 81 2.06 -9.81 -36.36
CA LEU A 81 3.14 -8.88 -36.01
C LEU A 81 4.40 -9.16 -36.83
N LYS A 82 4.77 -10.43 -36.99
CA LYS A 82 5.92 -10.82 -37.81
C LYS A 82 5.76 -10.34 -39.27
N LYS A 83 4.59 -10.54 -39.86
CA LYS A 83 4.28 -10.04 -41.21
C LYS A 83 4.36 -8.51 -41.28
N LEU A 84 3.92 -7.80 -40.23
CA LEU A 84 4.04 -6.34 -40.16
C LEU A 84 5.51 -5.89 -40.13
N HIS A 85 6.35 -6.54 -39.32
CA HIS A 85 7.79 -6.26 -39.27
C HIS A 85 8.46 -6.53 -40.62
N GLU A 86 8.15 -7.64 -41.28
CA GLU A 86 8.64 -7.98 -42.64
C GLU A 86 8.27 -6.90 -43.67
N ILE A 87 7.04 -6.38 -43.64
CA ILE A 87 6.60 -5.28 -44.51
C ILE A 87 7.39 -4.00 -44.22
N ARG A 88 7.59 -3.66 -42.94
CA ARG A 88 8.38 -2.48 -42.54
C ARG A 88 9.84 -2.60 -42.97
N PHE A 89 10.48 -3.76 -42.77
CA PHE A 89 11.83 -4.03 -43.24
C PHE A 89 11.96 -3.86 -44.76
N HIS A 90 11.02 -4.39 -45.53
CA HIS A 90 11.01 -4.24 -46.98
C HIS A 90 10.85 -2.76 -47.41
N ALA A 91 9.96 -2.02 -46.74
CA ALA A 91 9.74 -0.60 -47.00
C ALA A 91 10.97 0.27 -46.69
N ILE A 92 11.74 -0.06 -45.64
CA ILE A 92 12.98 0.64 -45.32
C ILE A 92 14.06 0.31 -46.37
N LYS A 93 14.24 -0.97 -46.70
CA LYS A 93 15.27 -1.44 -47.66
C LYS A 93 15.09 -0.85 -49.06
N THR A 94 13.86 -0.70 -49.52
CA THR A 94 13.52 -0.17 -50.86
C THR A 94 13.69 1.36 -50.99
N LYS A 95 13.72 2.09 -49.87
CA LYS A 95 13.71 3.56 -49.86
C LYS A 95 15.02 4.20 -49.44
N THR A 96 16.07 3.43 -49.14
CA THR A 96 17.36 3.96 -48.71
C THR A 96 18.50 3.40 -49.55
N SER A 97 19.42 4.27 -49.96
CA SER A 97 20.73 3.91 -50.53
C SER A 97 21.86 4.05 -49.52
N ASN A 98 21.56 4.47 -48.28
CA ASN A 98 22.57 4.68 -47.24
C ASN A 98 23.04 3.34 -46.64
N GLU A 99 24.35 3.07 -46.70
CA GLU A 99 24.98 1.86 -46.15
C GLU A 99 24.84 1.74 -44.62
N GLN A 100 24.86 2.86 -43.89
CA GLN A 100 24.67 2.88 -42.43
C GLN A 100 23.28 2.33 -42.04
N ILE A 101 22.24 2.69 -42.79
CA ILE A 101 20.89 2.17 -42.55
C ILE A 101 20.81 0.67 -42.89
N HIS A 102 21.58 0.19 -43.87
CA HIS A 102 21.66 -1.23 -44.17
C HIS A 102 22.32 -2.04 -43.05
N GLU A 103 23.38 -1.50 -42.43
CA GLU A 103 24.00 -2.12 -41.27
C GLU A 103 23.04 -2.20 -40.08
N LEU A 104 22.36 -1.10 -39.76
CA LEU A 104 21.35 -1.04 -38.70
C LEU A 104 20.21 -2.05 -38.95
N LEU A 105 19.73 -2.16 -40.20
CA LEU A 105 18.72 -3.15 -40.58
C LEU A 105 19.20 -4.58 -40.35
N LYS A 106 20.47 -4.92 -40.64
CA LYS A 106 21.02 -6.26 -40.36
C LYS A 106 20.99 -6.56 -38.86
N LYS A 107 21.40 -5.61 -38.02
CA LYS A 107 21.34 -5.75 -36.56
C LYS A 107 19.89 -5.93 -36.08
N LEU A 108 18.97 -5.09 -36.55
CA LEU A 108 17.56 -5.13 -36.16
C LEU A 108 16.85 -6.43 -36.59
N ILE A 109 17.12 -6.96 -37.79
CA ILE A 109 16.58 -8.26 -38.25
C ILE A 109 17.06 -9.40 -37.35
N LYS A 110 18.31 -9.35 -36.87
CA LYS A 110 18.85 -10.35 -35.94
C LYS A 110 18.09 -10.32 -34.60
N VAL A 111 17.88 -9.12 -34.04
CA VAL A 111 17.11 -8.93 -32.80
C VAL A 111 15.66 -9.39 -32.97
N ASP A 112 15.01 -9.02 -34.08
CA ASP A 112 13.64 -9.42 -34.40
C ASP A 112 13.50 -10.96 -34.51
N THR A 113 14.45 -11.60 -35.18
CA THR A 113 14.48 -13.06 -35.31
C THR A 113 14.61 -13.74 -33.94
N LEU A 114 15.48 -13.21 -33.06
CA LEU A 114 15.66 -13.70 -31.70
C LEU A 114 14.37 -13.52 -30.89
N PHE A 115 13.75 -12.34 -30.95
CA PHE A 115 12.49 -12.02 -30.29
C PHE A 115 11.39 -13.03 -30.64
N PHE A 116 11.13 -13.29 -31.92
CA PHE A 116 10.11 -14.27 -32.31
C PHE A 116 10.47 -15.72 -31.93
N SER A 117 11.76 -16.07 -31.92
CA SER A 117 12.20 -17.41 -31.49
C SER A 117 11.92 -17.67 -30.00
N ARG A 118 11.91 -16.61 -29.18
CA ARG A 118 11.69 -16.66 -27.74
C ARG A 118 10.33 -17.27 -27.37
N PHE A 119 9.27 -17.01 -28.13
CA PHE A 119 7.95 -17.59 -27.82
C PHE A 119 7.94 -19.13 -27.83
N LYS A 120 8.69 -19.76 -28.75
CA LYS A 120 8.78 -21.22 -28.82
C LYS A 120 9.66 -21.78 -27.70
N SER A 121 10.82 -21.14 -27.45
CA SER A 121 11.73 -21.58 -26.39
C SER A 121 11.09 -21.43 -25.01
N GLU A 122 10.39 -20.33 -24.76
CA GLU A 122 9.64 -20.07 -23.51
C GLU A 122 8.63 -21.17 -23.20
N ARG A 123 7.79 -21.58 -24.17
CA ARG A 123 6.81 -22.66 -23.96
C ARG A 123 7.50 -23.98 -23.57
N LYS A 124 8.65 -24.29 -24.18
CA LYS A 124 9.43 -25.50 -23.86
C LYS A 124 10.05 -25.38 -22.46
N LYS A 125 10.60 -24.21 -22.14
CA LYS A 125 11.22 -23.90 -20.84
C LYS A 125 10.22 -24.01 -19.70
N ARG A 126 9.05 -23.35 -19.79
CA ARG A 126 7.98 -23.44 -18.79
C ARG A 126 7.51 -24.87 -18.54
N ARG A 127 7.39 -25.69 -19.58
CA ARG A 127 7.05 -27.12 -19.44
C ARG A 127 8.12 -27.90 -18.69
N LYS A 128 9.40 -27.69 -19.02
CA LYS A 128 10.54 -28.35 -18.36
C LYS A 128 10.62 -27.94 -16.88
N ILE A 129 10.47 -26.65 -16.59
CA ILE A 129 10.44 -26.14 -15.22
C ILE A 129 9.28 -26.78 -14.46
N PHE A 130 8.06 -26.70 -15.00
CA PHE A 130 6.89 -27.27 -14.34
C PHE A 130 7.02 -28.78 -14.08
N SER A 131 7.49 -29.58 -15.04
CA SER A 131 7.66 -31.02 -14.85
C SER A 131 8.71 -31.37 -13.79
N THR A 132 9.72 -30.52 -13.62
CA THR A 132 10.79 -30.71 -12.62
C THR A 132 10.34 -30.28 -11.22
N LEU A 133 9.50 -29.24 -11.13
CA LEU A 133 9.03 -28.68 -9.86
C LEU A 133 7.76 -29.36 -9.33
N SER A 134 6.88 -29.89 -10.18
CA SER A 134 5.62 -30.52 -9.76
C SER A 134 5.73 -31.74 -8.84
N PRO A 135 6.85 -32.52 -8.82
CA PRO A 135 7.06 -33.54 -7.80
C PRO A 135 7.48 -32.98 -6.42
N ILE A 136 7.93 -31.72 -6.38
CA ILE A 136 8.41 -31.05 -5.16
C ILE A 136 7.28 -30.24 -4.52
N LEU A 137 6.53 -29.49 -5.35
CA LEU A 137 5.47 -28.60 -4.91
C LEU A 137 4.14 -28.93 -5.60
N PRO A 138 2.99 -28.69 -4.94
CA PRO A 138 1.68 -28.63 -5.58
C PRO A 138 1.65 -27.66 -6.76
N LYS A 139 0.78 -27.93 -7.74
CA LYS A 139 0.68 -27.13 -8.98
C LYS A 139 0.28 -25.68 -8.69
N GLU A 140 -0.52 -25.49 -7.65
CA GLU A 140 -1.05 -24.21 -7.18
C GLU A 140 0.02 -23.32 -6.53
N GLN A 141 1.23 -23.84 -6.34
CA GLN A 141 2.37 -23.10 -5.79
C GLN A 141 3.45 -22.80 -6.83
N ILE A 142 3.24 -23.14 -8.11
CA ILE A 142 4.19 -22.91 -9.20
C ILE A 142 3.57 -21.95 -10.22
N HIS A 143 4.09 -20.72 -10.32
CA HIS A 143 3.43 -19.65 -11.08
C HIS A 143 4.28 -19.08 -12.21
N PHE A 144 3.65 -18.97 -13.37
CA PHE A 144 4.17 -18.30 -14.57
C PHE A 144 3.29 -17.14 -15.04
N SER A 145 2.22 -16.83 -14.29
CA SER A 145 1.22 -15.85 -14.73
C SER A 145 1.77 -14.43 -14.67
N ALA A 146 1.24 -13.56 -15.54
CA ALA A 146 1.61 -12.14 -15.58
C ALA A 146 1.43 -11.48 -14.20
N PHE A 147 0.35 -11.80 -13.47
CA PHE A 147 0.09 -11.19 -12.16
C PHE A 147 1.20 -11.50 -11.14
N GLN A 148 1.63 -12.77 -11.02
CA GLN A 148 2.72 -13.12 -10.12
C GLN A 148 4.05 -12.50 -10.57
N LYS A 149 4.36 -12.49 -11.88
CA LYS A 149 5.59 -11.85 -12.39
C LYS A 149 5.63 -10.36 -12.05
N VAL A 150 4.54 -9.64 -12.28
CA VAL A 150 4.44 -8.19 -12.04
C VAL A 150 4.50 -7.81 -10.56
N THR A 151 4.02 -8.69 -9.69
CA THR A 151 4.03 -8.44 -8.24
C THR A 151 5.34 -8.84 -7.57
N HIS A 152 6.19 -9.59 -8.28
CA HIS A 152 7.48 -10.07 -7.76
C HIS A 152 8.70 -9.52 -8.53
N VAL A 153 8.50 -8.74 -9.60
CA VAL A 153 9.60 -8.07 -10.33
C VAL A 153 10.23 -6.93 -9.54
N THR A 154 9.52 -6.37 -8.57
CA THR A 154 9.93 -5.17 -7.84
C THR A 154 9.65 -5.25 -6.35
N ASP A 155 10.35 -4.46 -5.55
CA ASP A 155 10.08 -4.22 -4.13
C ASP A 155 9.44 -2.83 -3.92
N ALA A 156 9.73 -2.12 -2.82
CA ALA A 156 9.14 -0.81 -2.58
C ALA A 156 9.81 0.33 -3.40
N THR A 157 10.94 0.05 -4.07
CA THR A 157 11.62 1.01 -4.97
C THR A 157 10.91 1.26 -6.30
N ASP A 158 10.01 0.37 -6.73
CA ASP A 158 9.52 0.30 -8.12
C ASP A 158 10.57 0.12 -9.22
N TRP A 159 11.82 -0.17 -8.86
CA TRP A 159 12.84 -0.44 -9.87
C TRP A 159 12.60 -1.79 -10.52
N ARG A 160 13.00 -1.91 -11.79
CA ARG A 160 12.90 -3.12 -12.61
C ARG A 160 14.10 -3.22 -13.53
N VAL A 161 14.53 -4.45 -13.79
CA VAL A 161 15.61 -4.79 -14.73
C VAL A 161 15.13 -5.95 -15.61
N GLU A 162 14.91 -7.12 -15.00
CA GLU A 162 14.38 -8.32 -15.65
C GLU A 162 13.16 -8.87 -14.91
N TYR A 163 12.33 -9.66 -15.60
CA TYR A 163 11.20 -10.36 -14.97
C TYR A 163 11.59 -11.78 -14.56
N PRO A 164 11.05 -12.28 -13.42
CA PRO A 164 11.31 -13.66 -13.02
C PRO A 164 10.71 -14.65 -14.02
N GLU A 165 11.43 -15.77 -14.21
CA GLU A 165 10.97 -16.88 -15.05
C GLU A 165 9.79 -17.59 -14.38
N VAL A 166 9.95 -17.94 -13.11
CA VAL A 166 8.98 -18.68 -12.29
C VAL A 166 8.98 -18.18 -10.84
N ILE A 167 7.83 -18.23 -10.20
CA ILE A 167 7.66 -17.91 -8.77
C ILE A 167 7.11 -19.14 -8.06
N VAL A 168 7.71 -19.49 -6.91
CA VAL A 168 7.33 -20.64 -6.11
C VAL A 168 7.09 -20.29 -4.64
N TYR A 169 6.18 -21.02 -4.00
CA TYR A 169 5.70 -20.76 -2.63
C TYR A 169 5.83 -21.99 -1.73
N PRO A 170 7.05 -22.36 -1.28
CA PRO A 170 7.26 -23.48 -0.38
C PRO A 170 6.63 -23.23 1.00
N GLU A 171 6.27 -24.31 1.69
CA GLU A 171 5.67 -24.31 3.03
C GLU A 171 6.64 -24.83 4.10
N ASN A 172 7.76 -25.44 3.71
CA ASN A 172 8.74 -25.97 4.66
C ASN A 172 10.18 -26.00 4.10
N ALA A 173 11.15 -26.14 5.01
CA ALA A 173 12.57 -26.20 4.69
C ALA A 173 12.97 -27.34 3.73
N SER A 174 12.30 -28.51 3.82
CA SER A 174 12.60 -29.65 2.96
C SER A 174 12.26 -29.38 1.49
N GLU A 175 11.17 -28.66 1.22
CA GLU A 175 10.84 -28.19 -0.12
C GLU A 175 11.91 -27.23 -0.65
N ILE A 176 12.34 -26.25 0.16
CA ILE A 176 13.39 -25.29 -0.23
C ILE A 176 14.68 -26.01 -0.63
N SER A 177 15.18 -26.96 0.18
CA SER A 177 16.37 -27.74 -0.17
C SER A 177 16.24 -28.49 -1.50
N LYS A 178 15.04 -28.98 -1.83
CA LYS A 178 14.79 -29.66 -3.12
C LYS A 178 14.70 -28.65 -4.27
N LEU A 179 14.11 -27.48 -4.04
CA LEU A 179 14.02 -26.41 -5.03
C LEU A 179 15.39 -25.88 -5.44
N ILE A 180 16.32 -25.72 -4.49
CA ILE A 180 17.69 -25.27 -4.79
C ILE A 180 18.39 -26.24 -5.76
N LYS A 181 18.30 -27.54 -5.48
CA LYS A 181 18.85 -28.60 -6.36
C LYS A 181 18.17 -28.61 -7.74
N ALA A 182 16.85 -28.41 -7.77
CA ALA A 182 16.10 -28.32 -9.01
C ALA A 182 16.51 -27.08 -9.82
N ALA A 183 16.73 -25.93 -9.18
CA ALA A 183 17.18 -24.70 -9.83
C ALA A 183 18.52 -24.89 -10.55
N SER A 184 19.51 -25.47 -9.85
CA SER A 184 20.81 -25.81 -10.43
C SER A 184 20.66 -26.73 -11.66
N SER A 185 19.84 -27.79 -11.57
CA SER A 185 19.58 -28.70 -12.72
C SER A 185 18.87 -28.03 -13.91
N LEU A 186 18.16 -26.93 -13.66
CA LEU A 186 17.44 -26.15 -14.66
C LEU A 186 18.25 -24.95 -15.17
N ASN A 187 19.45 -24.72 -14.63
CA ASN A 187 20.23 -23.50 -14.83
C ASN A 187 19.43 -22.23 -14.49
N LEU A 188 18.68 -22.28 -13.39
CA LEU A 188 17.96 -21.14 -12.84
C LEU A 188 18.71 -20.55 -11.66
N LYS A 189 18.75 -19.23 -11.61
CA LYS A 189 19.19 -18.45 -10.46
C LYS A 189 18.04 -18.31 -9.46
N ILE A 190 18.34 -18.03 -8.21
CA ILE A 190 17.38 -18.01 -7.11
C ILE A 190 17.39 -16.64 -6.45
N ILE A 191 16.21 -16.06 -6.24
CA ILE A 191 16.05 -14.91 -5.35
C ILE A 191 15.11 -15.32 -4.21
N PRO A 192 15.61 -15.40 -2.96
CA PRO A 192 14.73 -15.52 -1.80
C PRO A 192 13.97 -14.22 -1.61
N ARG A 193 12.69 -14.31 -1.29
CA ARG A 193 11.83 -13.14 -1.11
C ARG A 193 10.86 -13.31 0.06
N GLY A 194 10.89 -12.35 0.97
CA GLY A 194 9.87 -12.19 2.01
C GLY A 194 8.72 -11.30 1.55
N GLY A 195 8.33 -10.33 2.39
CA GLY A 195 7.21 -9.42 2.12
C GLY A 195 7.35 -8.45 0.93
N GLY A 196 8.55 -8.32 0.35
CA GLY A 196 8.86 -7.39 -0.75
C GLY A 196 8.77 -5.92 -0.34
N THR A 197 9.21 -5.60 0.88
CA THR A 197 9.16 -4.26 1.51
C THR A 197 10.50 -3.52 1.47
N GLY A 198 11.58 -4.14 0.96
CA GLY A 198 12.89 -3.51 0.82
C GLY A 198 12.87 -2.26 -0.05
N LEU A 199 13.79 -1.34 0.24
CA LEU A 199 13.86 0.02 -0.33
C LEU A 199 15.10 0.25 -1.19
N THR A 200 15.85 -0.81 -1.49
CA THR A 200 17.15 -0.72 -2.18
C THR A 200 17.21 -1.56 -3.45
N GLY A 201 16.17 -2.32 -3.79
CA GLY A 201 16.17 -3.17 -4.98
C GLY A 201 16.85 -4.52 -4.77
N GLY A 202 17.04 -4.95 -3.52
CA GLY A 202 17.72 -6.19 -3.14
C GLY A 202 17.08 -7.45 -3.74
N VAL A 203 15.75 -7.47 -3.92
CA VAL A 203 15.00 -8.64 -4.45
C VAL A 203 14.53 -8.48 -5.91
N ILE A 204 15.07 -7.50 -6.64
CA ILE A 204 14.75 -7.27 -8.06
C ILE A 204 15.57 -8.24 -8.92
N PRO A 205 14.94 -9.05 -9.79
CA PRO A 205 15.67 -9.87 -10.74
C PRO A 205 16.45 -9.01 -11.73
N VAL A 206 17.76 -9.28 -11.81
CA VAL A 206 18.67 -8.63 -12.77
C VAL A 206 19.08 -9.56 -13.91
N VAL A 207 18.70 -10.85 -13.82
CA VAL A 207 18.90 -11.85 -14.86
C VAL A 207 17.58 -12.53 -15.24
N PRO A 208 17.32 -12.87 -16.52
CA PRO A 208 16.05 -13.43 -16.95
C PRO A 208 15.74 -14.83 -16.38
N ASP A 209 16.78 -15.66 -16.20
CA ASP A 209 16.66 -17.06 -15.75
C ASP A 209 16.50 -17.18 -14.22
N THR A 210 15.62 -16.36 -13.64
CA THR A 210 15.44 -16.26 -12.19
C THR A 210 14.18 -16.99 -11.71
N MET A 211 14.34 -17.85 -10.70
CA MET A 211 13.28 -18.39 -9.86
C MET A 211 13.19 -17.59 -8.55
N ILE A 212 12.02 -17.02 -8.28
CA ILE A 212 11.76 -16.39 -6.98
C ILE A 212 11.18 -17.43 -6.03
N ILE A 213 11.83 -17.64 -4.89
CA ILE A 213 11.33 -18.47 -3.80
C ILE A 213 10.76 -17.54 -2.72
N ASN A 214 9.44 -17.47 -2.61
CA ASN A 214 8.78 -16.61 -1.64
C ASN A 214 8.45 -17.39 -0.35
N THR A 215 8.95 -16.91 0.78
CA THR A 215 8.88 -17.59 2.09
C THR A 215 7.64 -17.22 2.91
N GLU A 216 6.78 -16.28 2.49
CA GLU A 216 5.61 -15.76 3.25
C GLU A 216 4.58 -16.84 3.64
N LYS A 217 4.71 -18.09 3.17
CA LYS A 217 3.89 -19.23 3.58
C LYS A 217 4.42 -19.96 4.83
N MET A 218 5.69 -19.81 5.18
CA MET A 218 6.28 -20.39 6.39
C MET A 218 5.96 -19.50 7.58
N ARG A 219 5.08 -19.95 8.48
CA ARG A 219 4.41 -19.09 9.47
C ARG A 219 4.40 -19.63 10.90
N GLY A 220 5.21 -20.64 11.19
CA GLY A 220 5.34 -21.17 12.55
C GLY A 220 5.85 -20.12 13.52
N ILE A 221 5.14 -19.94 14.63
CA ILE A 221 5.60 -19.23 15.83
C ILE A 221 5.56 -20.25 16.96
N LYS A 222 6.67 -20.48 17.64
CA LYS A 222 6.73 -21.36 18.82
C LYS A 222 6.43 -20.56 20.09
N GLU A 223 6.15 -21.28 21.17
CA GLU A 223 6.03 -20.67 22.50
C GLU A 223 7.38 -20.10 22.98
N ILE A 224 7.30 -19.18 23.93
CA ILE A 224 8.47 -18.53 24.52
C ILE A 224 9.20 -19.52 25.43
N GLU A 225 10.50 -19.69 25.18
CA GLU A 225 11.40 -20.57 25.95
C GLU A 225 12.34 -19.72 26.82
N PHE A 226 12.79 -20.26 27.96
CA PHE A 226 13.82 -19.61 28.78
C PHE A 226 15.13 -20.37 28.64
N VAL A 227 16.21 -19.66 28.30
CA VAL A 227 17.55 -20.22 28.14
C VAL A 227 18.46 -19.63 29.22
N ASN A 228 19.22 -20.49 29.90
CA ASN A 228 20.21 -20.02 30.88
C ASN A 228 21.51 -19.64 30.15
N ILE A 229 21.93 -18.37 30.29
CA ILE A 229 23.18 -17.84 29.75
C ILE A 229 23.87 -17.09 30.88
N ASN A 230 25.10 -17.49 31.23
CA ASN A 230 25.88 -16.87 32.30
C ASN A 230 25.09 -16.69 33.63
N GLY A 231 24.27 -17.68 33.98
CA GLY A 231 23.44 -17.65 35.19
C GLY A 231 22.14 -16.83 35.09
N LYS A 232 21.89 -16.13 33.97
CA LYS A 232 20.64 -15.40 33.71
C LYS A 232 19.69 -16.23 32.86
N ASN A 233 18.41 -16.26 33.23
CA ASN A 233 17.36 -16.90 32.43
C ASN A 233 16.79 -15.88 31.44
N ILE A 234 17.14 -16.01 30.16
CA ILE A 234 16.74 -15.09 29.09
C ILE A 234 15.57 -15.69 28.30
N PRO A 235 14.47 -14.94 28.10
CA PRO A 235 13.35 -15.37 27.26
C PRO A 235 13.72 -15.29 25.77
N VAL A 236 13.39 -16.33 25.01
CA VAL A 236 13.70 -16.48 23.58
C VAL A 236 12.47 -16.98 22.84
N ILE A 237 12.24 -16.48 21.63
CA ILE A 237 11.16 -16.93 20.74
C ILE A 237 11.70 -17.49 19.43
N GLU A 238 11.22 -18.65 19.00
CA GLU A 238 11.53 -19.23 17.68
C GLU A 238 10.39 -18.99 16.69
N THR A 239 10.75 -18.53 15.49
CA THR A 239 9.80 -18.24 14.41
C THR A 239 10.32 -18.71 13.06
N ASP A 240 9.42 -19.10 12.17
CA ASP A 240 9.73 -19.30 10.74
C ASP A 240 10.11 -17.98 10.06
N ALA A 241 10.92 -18.07 9.00
CA ALA A 241 11.41 -16.89 8.27
C ALA A 241 10.31 -16.08 7.57
N GLY A 242 9.17 -16.69 7.24
CA GLY A 242 8.05 -16.04 6.55
C GLY A 242 7.04 -15.36 7.47
N VAL A 243 7.23 -15.41 8.79
CA VAL A 243 6.35 -14.75 9.75
C VAL A 243 6.50 -13.24 9.61
N ILE A 244 5.37 -12.53 9.60
CA ILE A 244 5.33 -11.06 9.54
C ILE A 244 5.78 -10.51 10.89
N THR A 245 6.69 -9.53 10.88
CA THR A 245 7.32 -8.98 12.09
C THR A 245 6.29 -8.54 13.13
N GLU A 246 5.28 -7.77 12.72
CA GLU A 246 4.21 -7.29 13.61
C GLU A 246 3.38 -8.42 14.23
N THR A 247 3.25 -9.56 13.55
CA THR A 247 2.58 -10.74 14.15
C THR A 247 3.37 -11.29 15.32
N VAL A 248 4.70 -11.36 15.22
CA VAL A 248 5.57 -11.77 16.33
C VAL A 248 5.56 -10.73 17.43
N THR A 249 5.62 -9.44 17.08
CA THR A 249 5.57 -8.34 18.04
C THR A 249 4.29 -8.39 18.88
N HIS A 250 3.12 -8.58 18.26
CA HIS A 250 1.86 -8.74 18.99
C HIS A 250 1.84 -10.01 19.85
N PHE A 251 2.29 -11.15 19.31
CA PHE A 251 2.37 -12.40 20.06
C PHE A 251 3.21 -12.28 21.35
N CYS A 252 4.35 -11.59 21.27
CA CYS A 252 5.21 -11.31 22.42
C CYS A 252 4.58 -10.30 23.38
N LYS A 253 3.98 -9.22 22.85
CA LYS A 253 3.33 -8.17 23.65
C LYS A 253 2.19 -8.73 24.50
N ASP A 254 1.36 -9.60 23.93
CA ASP A 254 0.24 -10.26 24.63
C ASP A 254 0.71 -11.17 25.76
N ARG A 255 1.99 -11.57 25.75
CA ARG A 255 2.66 -12.37 26.79
C ARG A 255 3.57 -11.54 27.71
N GLY A 256 3.52 -10.20 27.61
CA GLY A 256 4.28 -9.29 28.48
C GLY A 256 5.75 -9.10 28.07
N TYR A 257 6.10 -9.33 26.80
CA TYR A 257 7.46 -9.19 26.29
C TYR A 257 7.57 -8.22 25.10
N ILE A 258 8.75 -7.64 24.96
CA ILE A 258 9.16 -6.80 23.82
C ILE A 258 9.98 -7.64 22.84
N PHE A 259 9.51 -7.68 21.59
CA PHE A 259 10.33 -8.02 20.43
C PHE A 259 11.00 -6.74 19.92
N ALA A 260 12.33 -6.66 19.99
CA ALA A 260 13.07 -5.41 19.78
C ALA A 260 13.35 -5.08 18.30
N THR A 261 13.44 -6.07 17.43
CA THR A 261 13.62 -5.85 15.98
C THR A 261 12.33 -5.29 15.37
N ASP A 262 12.25 -3.97 15.20
CA ASP A 262 11.01 -3.23 14.94
C ASP A 262 11.07 -2.34 13.68
N PRO A 263 11.35 -2.90 12.48
CA PRO A 263 11.44 -2.11 11.27
C PRO A 263 10.20 -1.27 11.02
N THR A 264 10.40 -0.09 10.42
CA THR A 264 9.29 0.79 10.04
C THR A 264 8.27 0.06 9.17
N SER A 265 8.63 -1.03 8.47
CA SER A 265 7.74 -1.87 7.67
C SER A 265 7.20 -3.13 8.38
N ALA A 266 7.17 -3.17 9.72
CA ALA A 266 6.80 -4.35 10.52
C ALA A 266 5.47 -5.03 10.12
N TRP A 267 4.50 -4.26 9.60
CA TRP A 267 3.19 -4.74 9.13
C TRP A 267 3.27 -5.68 7.91
N ALA A 268 4.40 -5.73 7.20
CA ALA A 268 4.57 -6.56 6.01
C ALA A 268 5.96 -7.17 5.83
N SER A 269 6.99 -6.66 6.51
CA SER A 269 8.31 -7.31 6.55
C SER A 269 8.22 -8.67 7.23
N THR A 270 9.11 -9.57 6.84
CA THR A 270 9.17 -10.93 7.36
C THR A 270 10.47 -11.15 8.12
N ILE A 271 10.48 -12.02 9.12
CA ILE A 271 11.66 -12.29 9.96
C ILE A 271 12.92 -12.62 9.14
N GLY A 272 12.81 -13.46 8.10
CA GLY A 272 13.95 -13.78 7.24
C GLY A 272 14.47 -12.57 6.45
N GLY A 273 13.59 -11.64 6.09
CA GLY A 273 13.97 -10.38 5.46
C GLY A 273 14.68 -9.44 6.43
N ASN A 274 14.20 -9.35 7.68
CA ASN A 274 14.84 -8.54 8.71
C ASN A 274 16.28 -9.00 8.98
N ILE A 275 16.52 -10.31 8.98
CA ILE A 275 17.87 -10.87 9.16
C ILE A 275 18.73 -10.60 7.91
N ALA A 276 18.18 -10.83 6.71
CA ALA A 276 18.87 -10.61 5.45
C ALA A 276 19.29 -9.14 5.22
N GLU A 277 18.57 -8.18 5.79
CA GLU A 277 18.87 -6.74 5.71
C GLU A 277 19.53 -6.19 6.99
N ASN A 278 19.65 -7.00 8.04
CA ASN A 278 19.95 -6.56 9.41
C ASN A 278 19.09 -5.36 9.87
N ALA A 279 17.77 -5.52 9.73
CA ALA A 279 16.81 -4.44 9.93
C ALA A 279 16.84 -3.87 11.35
N GLY A 280 16.75 -2.55 11.43
CA GLY A 280 16.53 -1.78 12.66
C GLY A 280 15.22 -1.01 12.62
N GLY A 281 14.97 -0.21 13.64
CA GLY A 281 13.79 0.66 13.78
C GLY A 281 13.99 1.71 14.87
N LYS A 282 12.89 2.15 15.49
CA LYS A 282 12.93 3.24 16.49
C LYS A 282 13.51 2.81 17.83
N LYS A 283 13.44 1.51 18.12
CA LYS A 283 13.94 0.91 19.36
C LYS A 283 15.44 0.62 19.36
N CYS A 284 16.13 0.88 18.24
CA CYS A 284 17.55 0.60 18.08
C CYS A 284 18.44 1.35 19.07
N VAL A 285 18.05 2.58 19.45
CA VAL A 285 18.76 3.37 20.45
C VAL A 285 19.05 2.57 21.74
N MET A 286 18.11 1.70 22.15
CA MET A 286 18.24 0.84 23.32
C MET A 286 18.74 -0.58 22.99
N TRP A 287 18.15 -1.24 21.98
CA TRP A 287 18.35 -2.68 21.76
C TRP A 287 19.04 -3.05 20.44
N GLY A 288 19.48 -2.07 19.66
CA GLY A 288 20.15 -2.29 18.39
C GLY A 288 19.28 -2.94 17.30
N THR A 289 19.95 -3.48 16.29
CA THR A 289 19.39 -4.04 15.06
C THR A 289 19.09 -5.55 15.18
N ALA A 290 18.77 -6.24 14.07
CA ALA A 290 18.47 -7.67 14.10
C ALA A 290 19.64 -8.53 14.64
N ILE A 291 20.89 -8.22 14.28
CA ILE A 291 22.08 -8.94 14.76
C ILE A 291 22.28 -8.80 16.27
N ASP A 292 21.92 -7.64 16.83
CA ASP A 292 22.02 -7.38 18.27
C ASP A 292 21.10 -8.29 19.08
N ASN A 293 19.97 -8.71 18.49
CA ASN A 293 18.89 -9.44 19.16
C ASN A 293 18.81 -10.93 18.79
N ILE A 294 19.61 -11.38 17.82
CA ILE A 294 19.54 -12.76 17.33
C ILE A 294 20.28 -13.72 18.26
N PHE A 295 19.59 -14.79 18.66
CA PHE A 295 20.16 -15.86 19.48
C PHE A 295 20.71 -16.99 18.60
N SER A 296 19.94 -17.41 17.60
CA SER A 296 20.37 -18.41 16.61
C SER A 296 19.47 -18.36 15.38
N PHE A 297 19.91 -18.86 14.23
CA PHE A 297 19.07 -19.00 13.05
C PHE A 297 19.51 -20.13 12.15
N LYS A 298 18.60 -20.61 11.31
CA LYS A 298 18.85 -21.64 10.33
C LYS A 298 18.74 -21.08 8.93
N ILE A 299 19.70 -21.45 8.08
CA ILE A 299 19.79 -21.03 6.68
C ILE A 299 20.07 -22.25 5.80
N ILE A 300 19.53 -22.26 4.58
CA ILE A 300 19.86 -23.26 3.57
C ILE A 300 20.83 -22.64 2.56
N ASN A 301 22.01 -23.23 2.43
CA ASN A 301 23.10 -22.76 1.56
C ASN A 301 22.95 -23.25 0.10
N ALA A 302 23.94 -22.92 -0.75
CA ALA A 302 23.95 -23.21 -2.20
C ALA A 302 23.85 -24.71 -2.53
N GLU A 303 24.38 -25.59 -1.69
CA GLU A 303 24.27 -27.06 -1.88
C GLU A 303 22.92 -27.63 -1.43
N GLY A 304 22.07 -26.80 -0.82
CA GLY A 304 20.79 -27.19 -0.25
C GLY A 304 20.91 -27.84 1.14
N HIS A 305 22.03 -27.64 1.85
CA HIS A 305 22.23 -28.10 3.22
C HIS A 305 21.72 -27.07 4.23
N VAL A 306 21.17 -27.56 5.35
CA VAL A 306 20.76 -26.70 6.46
C VAL A 306 22.00 -26.40 7.31
N LEU A 307 22.28 -25.12 7.50
CA LEU A 307 23.23 -24.61 8.47
C LEU A 307 22.47 -24.06 9.68
N ASP A 308 22.98 -24.32 10.87
CA ASP A 308 22.48 -23.81 12.15
C ASP A 308 23.54 -22.89 12.75
N VAL A 309 23.24 -21.60 12.80
CA VAL A 309 24.16 -20.53 13.23
C VAL A 309 23.76 -20.11 14.63
N ARG A 310 24.66 -20.30 15.60
CA ARG A 310 24.39 -20.10 17.02
C ARG A 310 25.29 -19.01 17.58
N ARG A 311 24.72 -17.98 18.22
CA ARG A 311 25.47 -16.96 18.94
C ARG A 311 25.80 -17.47 20.34
N LYS A 312 27.05 -17.32 20.77
CA LYS A 312 27.47 -17.64 22.15
C LYS A 312 27.26 -16.43 23.06
N ASP A 313 26.96 -16.73 24.33
CA ASP A 313 27.02 -15.79 25.45
C ASP A 313 26.37 -14.43 25.19
N HIS A 314 25.17 -14.46 24.62
CA HIS A 314 24.41 -13.24 24.29
C HIS A 314 24.26 -12.34 25.53
N PRO A 315 24.74 -11.08 25.52
CA PRO A 315 24.82 -10.24 26.72
C PRO A 315 23.46 -9.69 27.19
N HIS A 316 22.42 -9.84 26.37
CA HIS A 316 21.05 -9.35 26.59
C HIS A 316 20.97 -7.82 26.64
N ARG A 317 21.84 -7.18 25.85
CA ARG A 317 21.85 -5.77 25.49
C ARG A 317 22.34 -5.63 24.04
N LYS A 318 22.27 -4.42 23.48
CA LYS A 318 22.90 -4.11 22.18
C LYS A 318 24.42 -4.34 22.24
N ILE A 319 25.02 -4.61 21.07
CA ILE A 319 26.47 -4.84 20.93
C ILE A 319 27.19 -3.50 21.07
N GLU A 320 28.26 -3.45 21.86
CA GLU A 320 29.10 -2.26 22.01
C GLU A 320 30.42 -2.41 21.24
N PRO A 321 31.13 -1.32 20.89
CA PRO A 321 32.36 -1.36 20.09
C PRO A 321 33.45 -2.29 20.65
N GLU A 322 33.55 -2.38 21.97
CA GLU A 322 34.51 -3.21 22.72
C GLU A 322 34.11 -4.68 22.87
N ASP A 323 32.88 -5.06 22.48
CA ASP A 323 32.42 -6.43 22.61
C ASP A 323 33.10 -7.38 21.62
N GLU A 324 33.29 -8.63 22.05
CA GLU A 324 33.59 -9.75 21.17
C GLU A 324 32.33 -10.62 21.00
N VAL A 325 31.91 -10.83 19.75
CA VAL A 325 30.70 -11.57 19.39
C VAL A 325 31.08 -12.84 18.63
N VAL A 326 30.76 -13.99 19.22
CA VAL A 326 31.13 -15.31 18.69
C VAL A 326 29.91 -16.03 18.11
N PHE A 327 30.02 -16.46 16.85
CA PHE A 327 29.06 -17.30 16.16
C PHE A 327 29.66 -18.66 15.78
N GLU A 328 28.96 -19.74 16.10
CA GLU A 328 29.29 -21.10 15.64
C GLU A 328 28.34 -21.54 14.53
N VAL A 329 28.90 -22.03 13.43
CA VAL A 329 28.13 -22.50 12.26
C VAL A 329 28.19 -24.02 12.19
N TYR A 330 27.06 -24.67 12.41
CA TYR A 330 26.90 -26.12 12.34
C TYR A 330 26.25 -26.54 11.02
N SER A 331 26.71 -27.64 10.42
CA SER A 331 25.97 -28.34 9.38
C SER A 331 25.05 -29.38 10.00
N LEU A 332 23.79 -29.43 9.54
CA LEU A 332 22.79 -30.41 9.96
C LEU A 332 22.52 -31.44 8.83
N PRO A 333 23.38 -32.46 8.64
CA PRO A 333 23.16 -33.49 7.64
C PRO A 333 21.96 -34.39 7.98
N LYS A 334 21.22 -34.85 6.97
CA LYS A 334 19.99 -35.66 7.14
C LYS A 334 20.14 -36.98 7.90
N LYS A 335 21.36 -37.48 8.17
CA LYS A 335 21.63 -38.83 8.70
C LYS A 335 22.81 -38.95 9.69
N LYS A 336 23.35 -37.86 10.27
CA LYS A 336 24.47 -37.90 11.24
C LYS A 336 24.35 -36.80 12.31
N ASN A 337 25.15 -36.91 13.37
CA ASN A 337 25.36 -35.86 14.38
C ASN A 337 25.76 -34.53 13.70
N GLU A 338 25.38 -33.41 14.32
CA GLU A 338 25.76 -32.07 13.89
C GLU A 338 27.29 -31.93 13.78
N LYS A 339 27.76 -31.18 12.78
CA LYS A 339 29.19 -30.94 12.54
C LYS A 339 29.46 -29.43 12.60
N LEU A 340 30.31 -28.99 13.52
CA LEU A 340 30.84 -27.62 13.52
C LEU A 340 31.69 -27.40 12.26
N LEU A 341 31.34 -26.39 11.47
CA LEU A 341 32.05 -26.01 10.25
C LEU A 341 33.07 -24.90 10.50
N LYS A 342 32.64 -23.85 11.18
CA LYS A 342 33.47 -22.68 11.50
C LYS A 342 32.97 -21.96 12.75
N THR A 343 33.90 -21.31 13.43
CA THR A 343 33.64 -20.33 14.48
C THR A 343 34.07 -18.97 13.94
N ILE A 344 33.18 -17.99 14.03
CA ILE A 344 33.39 -16.63 13.53
C ILE A 344 33.40 -15.70 14.74
N ILE A 345 34.45 -14.88 14.84
CA ILE A 345 34.65 -13.93 15.92
C ILE A 345 34.64 -12.53 15.32
N LEU A 346 33.64 -11.74 15.71
CA LEU A 346 33.45 -10.35 15.31
C LEU A 346 33.72 -9.45 16.52
N SER A 347 34.49 -8.40 16.34
CA SER A 347 34.48 -7.27 17.27
C SER A 347 33.23 -6.42 17.05
N GLY A 348 32.81 -5.63 18.03
CA GLY A 348 31.75 -4.64 17.85
C GLY A 348 32.03 -3.71 16.66
N MET A 349 33.30 -3.37 16.46
CA MET A 349 33.80 -2.58 15.34
C MET A 349 33.71 -3.26 13.96
N ASP A 350 33.69 -4.60 13.91
CA ASP A 350 33.41 -5.32 12.65
C ASP A 350 31.93 -5.21 12.26
N ILE A 351 31.04 -4.99 13.24
CA ILE A 351 29.59 -4.92 13.02
C ILE A 351 29.17 -3.49 12.73
N ARG A 352 29.70 -2.50 13.47
CA ARG A 352 29.41 -1.09 13.25
C ARG A 352 30.65 -0.22 13.40
N LYS A 353 30.82 0.75 12.49
CA LYS A 353 31.83 1.82 12.62
C LYS A 353 31.67 2.57 13.95
N GLN A 354 32.77 3.04 14.52
CA GLN A 354 32.76 3.79 15.78
C GLN A 354 31.95 5.08 15.64
N GLY A 355 31.15 5.39 16.66
CA GLY A 355 30.37 6.63 16.73
C GLY A 355 29.04 6.61 15.96
N VAL A 356 28.72 5.54 15.23
CA VAL A 356 27.41 5.40 14.56
C VAL A 356 26.54 4.33 15.23
N GLY A 357 25.25 4.61 15.38
CA GLY A 357 24.31 3.68 16.03
C GLY A 357 23.90 2.50 15.13
N LYS A 358 24.01 2.66 13.81
CA LYS A 358 23.64 1.67 12.80
C LYS A 358 24.66 1.66 11.66
N ASP A 359 25.01 0.48 11.16
CA ASP A 359 25.89 0.31 10.02
C ASP A 359 25.70 -1.10 9.45
N ILE A 360 25.41 -1.17 8.16
CA ILE A 360 25.22 -2.43 7.42
C ILE A 360 26.12 -2.50 6.17
N THR A 361 27.15 -1.67 6.12
CA THR A 361 28.06 -1.57 4.99
C THR A 361 28.99 -2.77 4.91
N ASN A 362 29.47 -3.32 6.04
CA ASN A 362 30.32 -4.51 6.06
C ASN A 362 29.56 -5.78 5.63
N LYS A 363 29.40 -5.99 4.32
CA LYS A 363 28.64 -7.11 3.78
C LYS A 363 29.31 -8.46 4.01
N ALA A 364 30.60 -8.55 4.34
CA ALA A 364 31.30 -9.81 4.53
C ALA A 364 31.15 -10.38 5.95
N LEU A 365 31.18 -9.54 7.00
CA LEU A 365 31.12 -9.96 8.42
C LEU A 365 32.02 -11.17 8.73
N LYS A 366 33.27 -11.17 8.24
CA LYS A 366 34.22 -12.29 8.36
C LYS A 366 33.62 -13.66 7.99
N GLY A 367 32.70 -13.67 7.03
CA GLY A 367 32.04 -14.85 6.52
C GLY A 367 30.84 -15.37 7.31
N LEU A 368 30.21 -14.55 8.17
CA LEU A 368 28.94 -14.88 8.82
C LEU A 368 27.80 -15.03 7.78
N PRO A 369 27.10 -16.18 7.72
CA PRO A 369 26.08 -16.38 6.70
C PRO A 369 24.75 -15.70 7.01
N GLY A 370 24.01 -15.33 5.99
CA GLY A 370 22.63 -14.83 6.04
C GLY A 370 22.44 -13.40 6.53
N ILE A 371 23.13 -12.98 7.59
CA ILE A 371 22.96 -11.63 8.16
C ILE A 371 23.50 -10.58 7.19
N GLN A 372 22.69 -9.56 6.88
CA GLN A 372 22.98 -8.43 5.99
C GLN A 372 23.44 -8.77 4.56
N LYS A 373 23.24 -10.02 4.10
CA LYS A 373 23.65 -10.51 2.77
C LYS A 373 22.59 -10.32 1.68
N GLU A 374 21.41 -9.82 2.03
CA GLU A 374 20.31 -9.54 1.08
C GLU A 374 19.92 -10.80 0.27
N GLY A 375 20.02 -11.99 0.90
CA GLY A 375 19.71 -13.26 0.26
C GLY A 375 20.75 -13.75 -0.76
N GLY A 376 21.96 -13.20 -0.73
CA GLY A 376 23.05 -13.56 -1.63
C GLY A 376 23.75 -14.88 -1.32
N ASP A 377 23.57 -15.48 -0.15
CA ASP A 377 24.33 -16.68 0.26
C ASP A 377 23.45 -17.84 0.74
N GLY A 378 22.13 -17.67 0.69
CA GLY A 378 21.19 -18.71 1.07
C GLY A 378 19.79 -18.20 1.39
N ILE A 379 18.97 -19.11 1.92
CA ILE A 379 17.59 -18.83 2.34
C ILE A 379 17.44 -19.11 3.83
N ILE A 380 17.20 -18.07 4.61
CA ILE A 380 16.87 -18.20 6.03
C ILE A 380 15.51 -18.89 6.16
N ILE A 381 15.41 -19.90 7.03
CA ILE A 381 14.21 -20.73 7.21
C ILE A 381 13.54 -20.52 8.56
N SER A 382 14.30 -20.25 9.62
CA SER A 382 13.80 -20.01 10.98
C SER A 382 14.84 -19.27 11.80
N ALA A 383 14.40 -18.55 12.83
CA ALA A 383 15.29 -17.82 13.73
C ALA A 383 14.76 -17.80 15.18
N LYS A 384 15.69 -17.66 16.12
CA LYS A 384 15.46 -17.43 17.54
C LYS A 384 15.94 -16.04 17.92
N PHE A 385 15.09 -15.25 18.57
CA PHE A 385 15.42 -13.90 19.06
C PHE A 385 15.29 -13.84 20.59
N VAL A 386 16.17 -13.08 21.24
CA VAL A 386 15.99 -12.73 22.64
C VAL A 386 14.83 -11.73 22.79
N LEU A 387 14.14 -11.80 23.93
CA LEU A 387 13.04 -10.91 24.26
C LEU A 387 13.38 -10.05 25.48
N TYR A 388 12.73 -8.89 25.61
CA TYR A 388 12.91 -7.97 26.73
C TYR A 388 11.60 -7.79 27.49
N LYS A 389 11.67 -7.25 28.70
CA LYS A 389 10.47 -6.84 29.45
C LYS A 389 10.20 -5.36 29.20
N PRO A 390 8.92 -4.94 29.11
CA PRO A 390 8.58 -3.53 29.14
C PRO A 390 8.92 -2.95 30.52
N PHE A 391 9.31 -1.69 30.55
CA PHE A 391 9.45 -0.91 31.77
C PHE A 391 8.07 -0.62 32.39
N ASN A 392 8.02 -0.39 33.70
CA ASN A 392 6.77 -0.11 34.41
C ASN A 392 6.13 1.23 34.00
N HIS A 393 6.94 2.22 33.61
CA HIS A 393 6.49 3.57 33.36
C HIS A 393 7.08 4.15 32.06
N CYS A 394 6.30 4.97 31.36
CA CYS A 394 6.71 5.68 30.14
C CYS A 394 6.18 7.11 30.13
N ARG A 395 6.98 8.04 29.60
CA ARG A 395 6.57 9.40 29.22
C ARG A 395 6.94 9.65 27.78
N THR A 396 5.99 10.17 27.00
CA THR A 396 6.25 10.65 25.65
C THR A 396 6.33 12.18 25.65
N ILE A 397 7.39 12.72 25.06
CA ILE A 397 7.66 14.15 24.96
C ILE A 397 7.60 14.57 23.48
N CYS A 398 6.88 15.64 23.18
CA CYS A 398 6.88 16.30 21.88
C CYS A 398 7.54 17.66 22.02
N LEU A 399 8.59 17.92 21.25
CA LEU A 399 9.28 19.21 21.23
C LEU A 399 9.10 19.87 19.85
N GLU A 400 8.63 21.11 19.84
CA GLU A 400 8.43 21.92 18.63
C GLU A 400 9.45 23.06 18.61
N PHE A 401 10.36 23.04 17.63
CA PHE A 401 11.42 24.03 17.47
C PHE A 401 10.98 25.11 16.47
N PHE A 402 11.10 26.38 16.85
CA PHE A 402 10.72 27.52 16.00
C PHE A 402 11.94 28.34 15.57
N GLY A 403 11.80 29.07 14.46
CA GLY A 403 12.85 29.93 13.92
C GLY A 403 13.17 29.61 12.47
N THR A 404 14.36 30.02 12.01
CA THR A 404 14.76 29.96 10.60
C THR A 404 15.60 28.74 10.25
N ASN A 405 16.26 28.12 11.24
CA ASN A 405 17.22 27.04 11.02
C ASN A 405 16.94 25.81 11.89
N MET A 406 17.45 24.66 11.43
CA MET A 406 17.30 23.36 12.08
C MET A 406 18.42 23.04 13.08
N ILE A 407 19.42 23.92 13.22
CA ILE A 407 20.60 23.70 14.07
C ILE A 407 20.20 23.54 15.54
N ASN A 408 19.23 24.34 16.01
CA ASN A 408 18.75 24.29 17.39
C ASN A 408 18.21 22.90 17.77
N ALA A 409 17.43 22.27 16.89
CA ALA A 409 16.91 20.92 17.09
C ALA A 409 18.04 19.88 17.12
N SER A 410 19.04 20.03 16.24
CA SER A 410 20.19 19.14 16.18
C SER A 410 21.08 19.23 17.42
N LYS A 411 21.31 20.44 17.95
CA LYS A 411 22.07 20.64 19.20
C LYS A 411 21.33 20.06 20.41
N ALA A 412 20.01 20.26 20.48
CA ALA A 412 19.19 19.67 21.52
C ALA A 412 19.27 18.14 21.53
N ILE A 413 19.32 17.49 20.35
CA ILE A 413 19.50 16.03 20.25
C ILE A 413 20.79 15.57 20.93
N VAL A 414 21.91 16.23 20.64
CA VAL A 414 23.23 15.91 21.23
C VAL A 414 23.17 16.04 22.75
N GLU A 415 22.70 17.19 23.26
CA GLU A 415 22.62 17.44 24.71
C GLU A 415 21.68 16.47 25.44
N ILE A 416 20.55 16.10 24.82
CA ILE A 416 19.63 15.10 25.38
C ILE A 416 20.32 13.74 25.46
N LEU A 417 21.05 13.32 24.43
CA LEU A 417 21.73 12.01 24.44
C LEU A 417 22.85 11.98 25.48
N ASP A 418 23.66 13.02 25.57
CA ASP A 418 24.74 13.14 26.55
C ASP A 418 24.23 13.04 27.99
N ASN A 419 23.06 13.62 28.27
CA ASN A 419 22.41 13.55 29.58
C ASN A 419 21.95 12.12 29.96
N PHE A 420 21.64 11.27 28.99
CA PHE A 420 21.16 9.89 29.22
C PHE A 420 22.24 8.82 29.09
N ASN A 421 23.39 9.10 28.45
CA ASN A 421 24.47 8.13 28.28
C ASN A 421 25.03 7.57 29.61
N ASN A 422 24.85 8.29 30.73
CA ASN A 422 25.28 7.87 32.07
C ASN A 422 24.12 7.61 33.05
N ASN A 423 22.88 7.47 32.55
CA ASN A 423 21.70 7.27 33.39
C ASN A 423 21.28 5.79 33.42
N ASP A 424 21.44 5.15 34.58
CA ASP A 424 21.07 3.74 34.79
C ASP A 424 19.61 3.54 35.22
N HIS A 425 18.87 4.62 35.48
CA HIS A 425 17.52 4.57 36.04
C HIS A 425 16.43 4.90 35.02
N ALA A 426 16.71 5.78 34.05
CA ALA A 426 15.79 6.12 32.98
C ALA A 426 16.47 6.01 31.61
N HIS A 427 15.74 5.48 30.63
CA HIS A 427 16.29 5.17 29.31
C HIS A 427 15.50 5.83 28.19
N LEU A 428 16.23 6.30 27.17
CA LEU A 428 15.63 6.71 25.89
C LEU A 428 15.32 5.46 25.08
N THR A 429 14.03 5.17 24.90
CA THR A 429 13.59 4.01 24.09
C THR A 429 13.18 4.39 22.68
N ALA A 430 12.94 5.68 22.44
CA ALA A 430 12.80 6.25 21.11
C ALA A 430 13.20 7.73 21.10
N LEU A 431 13.90 8.16 20.05
CA LEU A 431 14.23 9.56 19.78
C LEU A 431 14.10 9.81 18.28
N GLU A 432 13.00 10.43 17.87
CA GLU A 432 12.66 10.67 16.46
C GLU A 432 12.63 12.16 16.14
N HIS A 433 13.02 12.53 14.93
CA HIS A 433 12.97 13.91 14.45
C HIS A 433 12.46 13.97 13.00
N PHE A 434 11.69 15.02 12.68
CA PHE A 434 11.34 15.37 11.29
C PHE A 434 11.33 16.88 11.06
N ASP A 435 11.69 17.30 9.85
CA ASP A 435 11.92 18.70 9.47
C ASP A 435 10.67 19.46 9.00
N ASP A 436 10.85 20.75 8.68
CA ASP A 436 9.81 21.66 8.18
C ASP A 436 9.13 21.18 6.89
N LYS A 437 9.87 20.46 6.03
CA LYS A 437 9.32 19.86 4.81
C LYS A 437 8.33 18.78 5.17
N TYR A 438 8.61 17.96 6.18
CA TYR A 438 7.66 16.98 6.69
C TYR A 438 6.50 17.60 7.46
N VAL A 439 6.76 18.63 8.29
CA VAL A 439 5.71 19.40 9.00
C VAL A 439 4.67 19.93 8.01
N SER A 440 5.13 20.58 6.93
CA SER A 440 4.26 21.04 5.84
C SER A 440 3.63 19.84 5.12
N ALA A 441 4.41 18.80 4.85
CA ALA A 441 3.96 17.68 4.03
C ALA A 441 2.79 16.90 4.63
N ILE A 442 2.80 16.68 5.94
CA ILE A 442 1.78 15.91 6.64
C ILE A 442 0.61 16.76 7.14
N ASN A 443 0.60 18.06 6.82
CA ASN A 443 -0.31 19.05 7.43
C ASN A 443 -0.28 18.93 8.95
N TYR A 444 0.93 18.96 9.51
CA TYR A 444 1.16 18.83 10.94
C TYR A 444 0.35 19.89 11.69
N ARG A 445 -0.32 19.46 12.75
CA ARG A 445 -1.05 20.35 13.64
C ARG A 445 -0.16 20.65 14.83
N ASN A 446 0.18 21.93 14.99
CA ASN A 446 0.93 22.40 16.14
C ASN A 446 0.23 22.02 17.45
N LYS A 447 1.03 21.67 18.44
CA LYS A 447 0.62 21.45 19.83
C LYS A 447 0.73 22.80 20.56
N SER A 448 1.68 23.63 20.13
CA SER A 448 1.78 25.05 20.46
C SER A 448 0.59 25.88 20.00
N ASN A 449 0.34 26.97 20.73
CA ASN A 449 -0.59 28.04 20.34
C ASN A 449 0.04 29.07 19.38
N ARG A 450 1.32 28.92 19.03
CA ARG A 450 2.01 29.80 18.08
C ARG A 450 1.41 29.68 16.67
N SER A 451 1.33 30.82 15.99
CA SER A 451 0.89 30.91 14.59
C SER A 451 1.94 30.40 13.61
N ASP A 452 3.21 30.40 13.99
CA ASP A 452 4.32 29.98 13.15
C ASP A 452 4.36 28.45 13.02
N PHE A 453 4.82 27.93 11.88
CA PHE A 453 5.06 26.50 11.74
C PHE A 453 6.41 26.11 12.37
N PRO A 454 6.50 24.97 13.10
CA PRO A 454 7.76 24.46 13.60
C PRO A 454 8.74 24.19 12.46
N LYS A 455 10.00 24.57 12.67
CA LYS A 455 11.12 24.27 11.77
C LYS A 455 11.56 22.81 11.90
N ALA A 456 11.38 22.23 13.08
CA ALA A 456 11.60 20.81 13.36
C ALA A 456 10.73 20.35 14.53
N VAL A 457 10.44 19.04 14.57
CA VAL A 457 9.69 18.41 15.66
C VAL A 457 10.44 17.17 16.12
N LEU A 458 10.60 17.02 17.45
CA LEU A 458 11.15 15.82 18.08
C LEU A 458 10.06 15.07 18.84
N LEU A 459 10.08 13.75 18.75
CA LEU A 459 9.26 12.84 19.56
C LEU A 459 10.16 11.90 20.34
N ILE A 460 10.00 11.87 21.66
CA ILE A 460 10.88 11.16 22.59
C ILE A 460 10.03 10.24 23.45
N ASP A 461 10.40 8.97 23.55
CA ASP A 461 9.88 8.07 24.58
C ASP A 461 10.98 7.85 25.64
N VAL A 462 10.70 8.25 26.88
CA VAL A 462 11.53 7.95 28.07
C VAL A 462 10.81 6.87 28.86
N GLU A 463 11.53 5.81 29.23
CA GLU A 463 10.99 4.70 30.00
C GLU A 463 11.88 4.37 31.20
N SER A 464 11.25 3.96 32.31
CA SER A 464 11.91 3.66 33.59
C SER A 464 11.03 2.71 34.41
N ASP A 465 11.67 1.90 35.25
CA ASP A 465 10.96 1.11 36.27
C ASP A 465 10.61 1.92 37.53
N ASP A 466 11.22 3.09 37.71
CA ASP A 466 10.98 4.06 38.77
C ASP A 466 10.28 5.33 38.23
N ILE A 467 9.14 5.66 38.82
CA ILE A 467 8.33 6.80 38.42
C ILE A 467 8.96 8.15 38.79
N GLU A 468 9.71 8.25 39.89
CA GLU A 468 10.33 9.52 40.31
C GLU A 468 11.48 9.87 39.36
N GLU A 469 12.32 8.89 39.05
CA GLU A 469 13.41 9.04 38.08
C GLU A 469 12.90 9.35 36.67
N LEU A 470 11.76 8.77 36.29
CA LEU A 470 11.10 9.09 35.02
C LEU A 470 10.68 10.56 34.94
N GLU A 471 10.07 11.08 36.00
CA GLU A 471 9.63 12.49 36.06
C GLU A 471 10.83 13.45 36.08
N ILE A 472 11.87 13.15 36.86
CA ILE A 472 13.11 13.93 36.91
C ILE A 472 13.74 13.98 35.51
N SER A 473 13.92 12.81 34.89
CA SER A 473 14.54 12.69 33.57
C SER A 473 13.71 13.36 32.47
N SER A 474 12.38 13.23 32.51
CA SER A 474 11.48 13.87 31.54
C SER A 474 11.50 15.40 31.66
N ASN A 475 11.51 15.93 32.89
CA ASN A 475 11.60 17.38 33.12
C ASN A 475 12.98 17.94 32.75
N SER A 476 14.06 17.18 32.95
CA SER A 476 15.41 17.58 32.55
C SER A 476 15.50 17.87 31.04
N ILE A 477 14.83 17.08 30.20
CA ILE A 477 14.74 17.31 28.75
C ILE A 477 14.09 18.66 28.45
N LEU A 478 12.99 18.99 29.14
CA LEU A 478 12.31 20.27 28.95
C LEU A 478 13.19 21.45 29.37
N GLU A 479 14.01 21.30 30.41
CA GLU A 479 14.97 22.33 30.83
C GLU A 479 16.10 22.53 29.81
N ILE A 480 16.70 21.44 29.31
CA ILE A 480 17.78 21.45 28.31
C ILE A 480 17.37 22.26 27.07
N VAL A 481 16.13 22.11 26.61
CA VAL A 481 15.68 22.70 25.34
C VAL A 481 15.15 24.12 25.43
N LYS A 482 14.99 24.70 26.64
CA LYS A 482 14.47 26.07 26.80
C LYS A 482 15.31 27.13 26.08
N GLN A 483 16.61 26.92 25.96
CA GLN A 483 17.52 27.82 25.26
C GLN A 483 17.32 27.86 23.73
N TYR A 484 16.59 26.91 23.15
CA TYR A 484 16.54 26.65 21.71
C TYR A 484 15.28 27.17 20.98
N ASN A 485 14.58 28.20 21.51
CA ASN A 485 13.31 28.72 20.98
C ASN A 485 12.31 27.57 20.68
N THR A 486 12.06 26.77 21.71
CA THR A 486 11.32 25.51 21.64
C THR A 486 10.14 25.52 22.59
N GLU A 487 9.07 24.82 22.23
CA GLU A 487 7.98 24.47 23.16
C GLU A 487 7.89 22.95 23.31
N GLY A 488 7.82 22.49 24.57
CA GLY A 488 7.78 21.08 24.91
C GLY A 488 6.48 20.66 25.56
N PHE A 489 5.98 19.48 25.20
CA PHE A 489 4.69 18.94 25.64
C PHE A 489 4.86 17.51 26.13
N LEU A 490 4.34 17.23 27.33
CA LEU A 490 4.30 15.88 27.90
C LEU A 490 2.95 15.21 27.62
N ALA A 491 2.99 13.96 27.19
CA ALA A 491 1.81 13.09 27.14
C ALA A 491 1.61 12.43 28.52
N ASP A 492 0.59 12.89 29.24
CA ASP A 492 0.16 12.37 30.55
C ASP A 492 -0.71 11.10 30.46
N SER A 493 -1.05 10.67 29.24
CA SER A 493 -2.01 9.60 28.95
C SER A 493 -1.65 8.87 27.65
N GLU A 494 -2.04 7.60 27.56
CA GLU A 494 -1.82 6.77 26.37
C GLU A 494 -2.52 7.34 25.14
N GLU A 495 -3.71 7.94 25.29
CA GLU A 495 -4.43 8.59 24.17
C GLU A 495 -3.63 9.77 23.60
N LYS A 496 -3.01 10.61 24.45
CA LYS A 496 -2.11 11.69 23.99
C LYS A 496 -0.83 11.15 23.36
N ARG A 497 -0.27 10.06 23.92
CA ARG A 497 0.89 9.38 23.32
C ARG A 497 0.57 8.91 21.90
N GLU A 498 -0.55 8.23 21.71
CA GLU A 498 -0.99 7.79 20.39
C GLU A 498 -1.20 8.96 19.43
N LEU A 499 -1.74 10.08 19.92
CA LEU A 499 -1.91 11.30 19.14
C LEU A 499 -0.58 11.87 18.64
N PHE A 500 0.44 11.96 19.50
CA PHE A 500 1.77 12.46 19.12
C PHE A 500 2.44 11.54 18.09
N TRP A 501 2.42 10.22 18.34
CA TRP A 501 3.03 9.23 17.47
C TRP A 501 2.29 9.02 16.13
N LYS A 502 1.02 9.44 16.03
CA LYS A 502 0.24 9.37 14.79
C LYS A 502 0.87 10.18 13.67
N ASP A 503 1.45 11.35 13.97
CA ASP A 503 2.07 12.21 12.97
C ASP A 503 3.31 11.55 12.35
N ARG A 504 4.15 10.92 13.18
CA ARG A 504 5.32 10.14 12.74
C ARG A 504 4.96 8.95 11.85
N LYS A 505 3.81 8.31 12.07
CA LYS A 505 3.32 7.22 11.22
C LYS A 505 2.87 7.70 9.83
N ASN A 506 2.63 9.00 9.66
CA ASN A 506 2.15 9.63 8.42
C ASN A 506 3.24 10.20 7.52
N LEU A 507 4.53 10.15 7.89
CA LEU A 507 5.63 10.72 7.08
C LEU A 507 5.67 10.19 5.63
N GLY A 508 5.18 8.97 5.37
CA GLY A 508 5.02 8.45 4.00
C GLY A 508 4.12 9.29 3.08
N ALA A 509 3.36 10.26 3.62
CA ALA A 509 2.52 11.18 2.88
C ALA A 509 3.27 12.29 2.14
N ILE A 510 4.60 12.45 2.33
CA ILE A 510 5.37 13.48 1.63
C ILE A 510 5.29 13.36 0.10
N ALA A 511 5.10 12.15 -0.41
CA ALA A 511 4.84 11.90 -1.82
C ALA A 511 3.50 12.48 -2.35
N ARG A 512 2.55 12.88 -1.48
CA ARG A 512 1.28 13.50 -1.88
C ARG A 512 1.49 14.85 -2.55
N HIS A 513 2.48 15.63 -2.10
CA HIS A 513 2.67 17.02 -2.57
C HIS A 513 3.13 17.11 -4.02
N THR A 514 3.73 16.06 -4.56
CA THR A 514 4.29 16.07 -5.92
C THR A 514 3.67 15.04 -6.86
N ASN A 515 2.74 14.18 -6.41
CA ASN A 515 2.27 13.00 -7.19
C ASN A 515 3.43 12.11 -7.68
N ALA A 516 4.56 12.13 -6.98
CA ALA A 516 5.84 11.75 -7.58
C ALA A 516 6.48 10.50 -6.94
N PHE A 517 7.37 9.89 -7.72
CA PHE A 517 8.34 8.91 -7.23
C PHE A 517 9.26 9.61 -6.20
N LYS A 518 9.91 8.86 -5.31
CA LYS A 518 10.90 9.46 -4.39
C LYS A 518 12.16 8.63 -4.38
N LEU A 519 13.31 9.28 -4.45
CA LEU A 519 14.58 8.69 -4.04
C LEU A 519 14.64 8.70 -2.52
N ASN A 520 15.06 7.59 -1.93
CA ASN A 520 15.06 7.40 -0.49
C ASN A 520 16.40 6.83 -0.07
N GLU A 521 17.12 7.61 0.71
CA GLU A 521 18.43 7.25 1.24
C GLU A 521 18.36 7.21 2.76
N ASP A 522 19.03 6.23 3.38
CA ASP A 522 19.22 6.12 4.82
C ASP A 522 20.71 6.12 5.11
N ILE A 523 21.22 7.27 5.55
CA ILE A 523 22.62 7.43 5.94
C ILE A 523 22.72 7.43 7.46
N VAL A 524 23.91 7.15 8.00
CA VAL A 524 24.13 7.24 9.44
C VAL A 524 25.38 8.06 9.69
N ILE A 525 25.27 9.08 10.55
CA ILE A 525 26.40 9.92 10.94
C ILE A 525 26.56 9.88 12.45
N PRO A 526 27.76 10.18 12.99
CA PRO A 526 27.92 10.46 14.40
C PRO A 526 26.98 11.59 14.84
N VAL A 527 26.35 11.42 16.00
CA VAL A 527 25.33 12.34 16.52
C VAL A 527 25.89 13.78 16.64
N ASP A 528 27.15 13.93 17.03
CA ASP A 528 27.84 15.23 17.14
C ASP A 528 27.93 15.98 15.81
N SER A 529 27.81 15.27 14.68
CA SER A 529 27.84 15.86 13.33
C SER A 529 26.47 16.36 12.85
N LEU A 530 25.37 16.05 13.57
CA LEU A 530 24.00 16.43 13.19
C LEU A 530 23.82 17.93 12.93
N PRO A 531 24.34 18.86 13.76
CA PRO A 531 24.18 20.29 13.51
C PRO A 531 24.81 20.74 12.18
N HIS A 532 25.99 20.23 11.85
CA HIS A 532 26.70 20.55 10.61
C HIS A 532 26.00 19.93 9.39
N PHE A 533 25.52 18.69 9.52
CA PHE A 533 24.76 18.03 8.47
C PHE A 533 23.44 18.75 8.17
N SER A 534 22.73 19.17 9.22
CA SER A 534 21.48 19.91 9.07
C SER A 534 21.69 21.22 8.30
N ASP A 535 22.79 21.91 8.57
CA ASP A 535 23.15 23.15 7.90
C ASP A 535 23.50 22.93 6.42
N PHE A 536 24.20 21.83 6.13
CA PHE A 536 24.47 21.37 4.77
C PHE A 536 23.18 21.09 3.97
N ILE A 537 22.18 20.46 4.59
CA ILE A 537 20.88 20.19 3.93
C ILE A 537 20.10 21.48 3.66
N ASP A 538 20.05 22.42 4.63
CA ASP A 538 19.43 23.72 4.43
C ASP A 538 20.12 24.49 3.27
N ARG A 539 21.45 24.41 3.17
CA ARG A 539 22.22 25.00 2.07
C ARG A 539 21.89 24.39 0.71
N LEU A 540 21.85 23.07 0.61
CA LEU A 540 21.49 22.38 -0.63
C LEU A 540 20.05 22.72 -1.08
N ASN A 541 19.09 22.74 -0.15
CA ASN A 541 17.72 23.14 -0.45
C ASN A 541 17.64 24.57 -0.97
N LEU A 542 18.37 25.50 -0.34
CA LEU A 542 18.44 26.90 -0.78
C LEU A 542 19.07 27.03 -2.17
N GLN A 543 20.18 26.32 -2.43
CA GLN A 543 20.80 26.31 -3.75
C GLN A 543 19.83 25.81 -4.83
N LYS A 544 19.11 24.70 -4.58
CA LYS A 544 18.13 24.15 -5.53
C LYS A 544 16.93 25.06 -5.75
N GLU A 545 16.54 25.83 -4.73
CA GLU A 545 15.54 26.87 -4.88
C GLU A 545 16.00 27.99 -5.81
N LEU A 546 17.22 28.49 -5.64
CA LEU A 546 17.80 29.53 -6.50
C LEU A 546 17.99 29.04 -7.94
N GLU A 547 18.46 27.81 -8.14
CA GLU A 547 18.61 27.20 -9.48
C GLU A 547 17.25 27.02 -10.19
N ASN A 548 16.22 26.59 -9.47
CA ASN A 548 14.87 26.47 -10.00
C ASN A 548 14.29 27.84 -10.39
N ASN A 549 14.52 28.86 -9.56
CA ASN A 549 14.12 30.23 -9.83
C ASN A 549 14.80 30.78 -11.10
N CYS A 550 16.10 30.55 -11.27
CA CYS A 550 16.84 30.91 -12.48
C CYS A 550 16.24 30.23 -13.73
N SER A 551 15.96 28.92 -13.64
CA SER A 551 15.36 28.14 -14.73
C SER A 551 13.95 28.61 -15.09
N MET A 552 13.17 29.05 -14.09
CA MET A 552 11.86 29.64 -14.31
C MET A 552 11.96 30.97 -15.06
N ILE A 553 12.94 31.82 -14.71
CA ILE A 553 13.18 33.09 -15.42
C ILE A 553 13.60 32.83 -16.87
N ASP A 554 14.38 31.78 -17.14
CA ASP A 554 14.75 31.39 -18.51
C ASP A 554 13.54 31.02 -19.36
N ASP A 555 12.66 30.14 -18.87
CA ASP A 555 11.44 29.74 -19.59
C ASP A 555 10.50 30.92 -19.82
N LEU A 556 10.35 31.80 -18.83
CA LEU A 556 9.55 33.01 -18.95
C LEU A 556 10.14 33.94 -20.02
N THR A 557 11.46 34.11 -20.03
CA THR A 557 12.15 34.93 -21.03
C THR A 557 11.98 34.34 -22.44
N GLU A 558 12.08 33.02 -22.60
CA GLU A 558 11.83 32.35 -23.87
C GLU A 558 10.38 32.53 -24.33
N TYR A 559 9.40 32.35 -23.44
CA TYR A 559 7.99 32.56 -23.72
C TYR A 559 7.73 34.00 -24.19
N PHE A 560 8.22 35.01 -23.48
CA PHE A 560 8.02 36.41 -23.85
C PHE A 560 8.66 36.76 -25.21
N LYS A 561 9.80 36.15 -25.57
CA LYS A 561 10.39 36.32 -26.91
C LYS A 561 9.45 35.82 -28.02
N THR A 562 8.59 34.83 -27.77
CA THR A 562 7.60 34.35 -28.76
C THR A 562 6.40 35.28 -28.96
N LEU A 563 6.24 36.26 -28.07
CA LEU A 563 5.19 37.30 -28.14
C LEU A 563 5.67 38.58 -28.83
N HIS A 564 6.95 38.62 -29.23
CA HIS A 564 7.54 39.76 -29.91
C HIS A 564 6.83 40.02 -31.25
N GLY A 565 6.29 41.23 -31.43
CA GLY A 565 5.63 41.68 -32.66
C GLY A 565 4.16 41.27 -32.86
N LYS A 566 3.46 40.79 -31.83
CA LYS A 566 2.04 40.36 -31.93
C LYS A 566 0.99 41.39 -31.51
N GLU A 567 1.38 42.48 -30.86
CA GLU A 567 0.49 43.52 -30.29
C GLU A 567 1.06 44.94 -30.48
N ASP A 568 0.43 45.94 -29.85
CA ASP A 568 0.81 47.36 -29.91
C ASP A 568 2.20 47.67 -29.30
N VAL A 569 2.68 48.89 -29.56
CA VAL A 569 4.00 49.37 -29.14
C VAL A 569 4.13 49.48 -27.61
N PHE A 570 3.05 49.78 -26.89
CA PHE A 570 3.05 49.89 -25.43
C PHE A 570 3.22 48.52 -24.76
N PHE A 571 2.61 47.50 -25.34
CA PHE A 571 2.74 46.12 -24.88
C PHE A 571 4.17 45.58 -25.06
N GLN A 572 4.81 45.87 -26.19
CA GLN A 572 6.21 45.45 -26.42
C GLN A 572 7.17 46.10 -25.42
N SER A 573 7.02 47.41 -25.16
CA SER A 573 7.83 48.11 -24.16
C SER A 573 7.66 47.53 -22.74
N LYS A 574 6.44 47.12 -22.37
CA LYS A 574 6.17 46.44 -21.09
C LYS A 574 6.89 45.08 -21.00
N ILE A 575 6.90 44.29 -22.07
CA ILE A 575 7.62 43.01 -22.12
C ILE A 575 9.12 43.23 -21.95
N GLU A 576 9.72 44.13 -22.73
CA GLU A 576 11.17 44.40 -22.66
C GLU A 576 11.59 44.88 -21.26
N SER A 577 10.80 45.78 -20.67
CA SER A 577 11.04 46.24 -19.28
C SER A 577 10.94 45.09 -18.28
N TYR A 578 9.94 44.21 -18.43
CA TYR A 578 9.76 43.08 -17.54
C TYR A 578 10.86 42.02 -17.69
N ILE A 579 11.27 41.70 -18.93
CA ILE A 579 12.40 40.82 -19.23
C ILE A 579 13.69 41.36 -18.60
N THR A 580 13.93 42.67 -18.71
CA THR A 580 15.12 43.31 -18.09
C THR A 580 15.10 43.13 -16.57
N PHE A 581 13.96 43.41 -15.93
CA PHE A 581 13.78 43.24 -14.50
C PHE A 581 14.02 41.79 -14.02
N ILE A 582 13.43 40.79 -14.68
CA ILE A 582 13.62 39.39 -14.28
C ILE A 582 15.05 38.91 -14.54
N ASN A 583 15.74 39.42 -15.57
CA ASN A 583 17.14 39.09 -15.84
C ASN A 583 18.10 39.68 -14.80
N GLU A 584 17.82 40.87 -14.27
CA GLU A 584 18.57 41.43 -13.12
C GLU A 584 18.45 40.51 -11.90
N ILE A 585 17.23 40.05 -11.60
CA ILE A 585 16.98 39.10 -10.51
C ILE A 585 17.75 37.79 -10.74
N LYS A 586 17.73 37.25 -11.96
CA LYS A 586 18.49 36.06 -12.30
C LYS A 586 19.99 36.27 -12.09
N SER A 587 20.53 37.42 -12.48
CA SER A 587 21.94 37.76 -12.26
C SER A 587 22.30 37.73 -10.77
N ASP A 588 21.43 38.29 -9.93
CA ASP A 588 21.63 38.31 -8.48
C ASP A 588 21.64 36.90 -7.89
N GLN A 589 20.68 36.06 -8.30
CA GLN A 589 20.62 34.68 -7.85
C GLN A 589 21.84 33.86 -8.27
N LEU A 590 22.34 34.06 -9.49
CA LEU A 590 23.57 33.40 -9.95
C LEU A 590 24.80 33.86 -9.16
N GLU A 591 24.86 35.13 -8.77
CA GLU A 591 25.91 35.66 -7.89
C GLU A 591 25.81 35.04 -6.48
N TYR A 592 24.59 34.87 -5.96
CA TYR A 592 24.37 34.18 -4.68
C TYR A 592 24.79 32.72 -4.73
N ILE A 593 24.39 31.96 -5.77
CA ILE A 593 24.78 30.55 -5.94
C ILE A 593 26.31 30.40 -5.97
N ARG A 594 27.02 31.24 -6.71
CA ARG A 594 28.49 31.18 -6.85
C ARG A 594 29.26 31.50 -5.56
N ASN A 595 28.65 32.27 -4.67
CA ASN A 595 29.30 32.78 -3.45
C ASN A 595 28.60 32.30 -2.17
N ILE A 596 27.73 31.29 -2.26
CA ILE A 596 26.88 30.84 -1.13
C ILE A 596 27.72 30.40 0.08
N GLU A 597 28.91 29.84 -0.14
CA GLU A 597 29.86 29.42 0.90
C GLU A 597 30.91 30.48 1.25
N LYS A 598 30.82 31.69 0.69
CA LYS A 598 31.79 32.78 0.91
C LYS A 598 31.21 33.88 1.80
N PRO A 599 32.06 34.77 2.36
CA PRO A 599 31.60 35.96 3.05
C PRO A 599 30.72 36.84 2.15
N ALA A 600 29.65 37.41 2.70
CA ALA A 600 28.65 38.14 1.93
C ALA A 600 29.21 39.41 1.26
N GLY A 601 30.32 39.95 1.76
CA GLY A 601 31.05 41.06 1.13
C GLY A 601 31.63 40.74 -0.25
N THR A 602 31.64 39.46 -0.66
CA THR A 602 32.01 39.04 -2.02
C THR A 602 30.92 39.30 -3.06
N VAL A 603 29.70 39.65 -2.61
CA VAL A 603 28.55 39.94 -3.46
C VAL A 603 28.36 41.45 -3.60
N SER A 604 28.33 41.92 -4.84
CA SER A 604 28.35 43.36 -5.18
C SER A 604 27.18 44.17 -4.60
N LYS A 605 25.99 43.56 -4.48
CA LYS A 605 24.78 44.21 -3.97
C LYS A 605 24.68 44.29 -2.44
N ILE A 606 25.53 43.58 -1.70
CA ILE A 606 25.49 43.57 -0.23
C ILE A 606 26.40 44.68 0.30
N THR A 607 25.80 45.84 0.55
CA THR A 607 26.51 47.04 0.99
C THR A 607 26.54 47.22 2.51
N ASN A 608 25.72 46.47 3.26
CA ASN A 608 25.66 46.56 4.72
C ASN A 608 27.00 46.11 5.34
N PRO A 609 27.73 47.00 6.05
CA PRO A 609 29.01 46.66 6.68
C PRO A 609 28.93 45.49 7.66
N GLU A 610 27.82 45.35 8.39
CA GLU A 610 27.63 44.28 9.40
C GLU A 610 27.52 42.88 8.79
N TYR A 611 27.25 42.80 7.48
CA TYR A 611 27.03 41.55 6.77
C TYR A 611 28.28 41.07 6.03
N LYS A 612 29.28 41.95 5.80
CA LYS A 612 30.41 41.66 4.90
C LYS A 612 31.21 40.42 5.29
N ASP A 613 31.45 40.24 6.59
CA ASP A 613 32.28 39.15 7.11
C ASP A 613 31.48 37.88 7.46
N LYS A 614 30.14 37.95 7.43
CA LYS A 614 29.26 36.80 7.68
C LYS A 614 29.13 35.95 6.43
N LEU A 615 28.94 34.64 6.59
CA LEU A 615 28.69 33.75 5.45
C LEU A 615 27.37 34.13 4.76
N LEU A 616 27.40 34.24 3.43
CA LEU A 616 26.22 34.60 2.64
C LEU A 616 25.05 33.64 2.92
N PHE A 617 25.34 32.35 3.00
CA PHE A 617 24.36 31.32 3.32
C PHE A 617 23.63 31.58 4.65
N GLU A 618 24.34 31.92 5.73
CA GLU A 618 23.73 32.18 7.04
C GLU A 618 22.76 33.37 6.98
N LEU A 619 23.15 34.42 6.27
CA LEU A 619 22.30 35.61 6.09
C LEU A 619 21.02 35.30 5.29
N LEU A 620 21.12 34.46 4.26
CA LEU A 620 19.97 34.02 3.46
C LEU A 620 19.06 33.07 4.26
N ARG A 621 19.64 32.08 4.96
CA ARG A 621 18.93 31.12 5.80
C ARG A 621 18.16 31.81 6.91
N ASP A 622 18.80 32.76 7.60
CA ASP A 622 18.21 33.45 8.74
C ASP A 622 17.28 34.62 8.34
N GLY A 623 17.02 34.80 7.05
CA GLY A 623 16.08 35.80 6.55
C GLY A 623 16.57 37.24 6.69
N ASN A 624 17.85 37.46 6.99
CA ASN A 624 18.48 38.78 7.02
C ASN A 624 18.58 39.38 5.60
N ILE A 625 18.70 38.51 4.60
CA ILE A 625 18.58 38.83 3.18
C ILE A 625 17.35 38.07 2.65
N GLN A 626 16.23 38.77 2.50
CA GLN A 626 15.01 38.15 2.00
C GLN A 626 14.96 38.15 0.48
N PHE A 627 14.62 37.00 -0.07
CA PHE A 627 14.36 36.85 -1.50
C PHE A 627 13.10 36.01 -1.69
N SER A 628 12.02 36.63 -2.19
CA SER A 628 10.75 35.94 -2.46
C SER A 628 10.32 36.17 -3.90
N ILE A 629 10.50 35.15 -4.75
CA ILE A 629 10.12 35.26 -6.16
C ILE A 629 8.61 35.47 -6.34
N SER A 630 7.79 34.94 -5.42
CA SER A 630 6.34 35.14 -5.44
C SER A 630 5.96 36.59 -5.18
N GLU A 631 6.66 37.27 -4.27
CA GLU A 631 6.41 38.68 -3.99
C GLU A 631 7.03 39.61 -5.04
N THR A 632 8.20 39.26 -5.57
CA THR A 632 8.97 40.15 -6.45
C THR A 632 8.62 39.99 -7.92
N VAL A 633 8.49 38.75 -8.42
CA VAL A 633 8.26 38.44 -9.84
C VAL A 633 6.76 38.26 -10.11
N LEU A 634 6.07 37.39 -9.38
CA LEU A 634 4.65 37.07 -9.68
C LEU A 634 3.72 38.28 -9.43
N ASN A 635 3.87 38.98 -8.31
CA ASN A 635 3.02 40.14 -8.01
C ASN A 635 3.28 41.31 -8.97
N ARG A 636 4.53 41.55 -9.38
CA ARG A 636 4.87 42.60 -10.34
C ARG A 636 4.33 42.26 -11.74
N PHE A 637 4.40 40.99 -12.14
CA PHE A 637 3.79 40.52 -13.38
C PHE A 637 2.28 40.79 -13.41
N ARG A 638 1.55 40.35 -12.38
CA ARG A 638 0.09 40.53 -12.28
C ARG A 638 -0.33 41.99 -12.35
N LYS A 639 0.47 42.90 -11.76
CA LYS A 639 0.23 44.35 -11.84
C LYS A 639 0.53 44.92 -13.23
N ASN A 640 1.63 44.53 -13.86
CA ASN A 640 2.06 45.08 -15.16
C ASN A 640 1.19 44.61 -16.33
N PHE A 641 0.67 43.39 -16.26
CA PHE A 641 -0.11 42.73 -17.33
C PHE A 641 -1.59 42.52 -16.96
N HIS A 642 -2.12 43.32 -16.04
CA HIS A 642 -3.55 43.30 -15.71
C HIS A 642 -4.41 43.52 -16.97
N GLY A 643 -5.38 42.63 -17.22
CA GLY A 643 -6.24 42.65 -18.40
C GLY A 643 -5.78 41.77 -19.57
N TYR A 644 -4.62 41.10 -19.46
CA TYR A 644 -4.12 40.14 -20.46
C TYR A 644 -4.27 38.69 -19.99
N ASP A 645 -5.51 38.20 -19.89
CA ASP A 645 -5.82 36.90 -19.27
C ASP A 645 -5.10 35.71 -19.91
N GLU A 646 -4.96 35.67 -21.24
CA GLU A 646 -4.25 34.59 -21.93
C GLU A 646 -2.76 34.50 -21.54
N ILE A 647 -2.11 35.65 -21.36
CA ILE A 647 -0.69 35.73 -20.98
C ILE A 647 -0.54 35.43 -19.49
N ILE A 648 -1.47 35.91 -18.66
CA ILE A 648 -1.50 35.58 -17.23
C ILE A 648 -1.65 34.08 -17.03
N ASN A 649 -2.53 33.43 -17.78
CA ASN A 649 -2.70 31.99 -17.73
C ASN A 649 -1.43 31.26 -18.18
N ALA A 650 -0.83 31.63 -19.30
CA ALA A 650 0.41 30.99 -19.77
C ALA A 650 1.59 31.20 -18.80
N PHE A 651 1.70 32.40 -18.21
CA PHE A 651 2.68 32.71 -17.17
C PHE A 651 2.47 31.83 -15.93
N ASN A 652 1.24 31.75 -15.42
CA ASN A 652 0.91 30.90 -14.28
C ASN A 652 1.20 29.43 -14.60
N GLU A 653 0.89 28.95 -15.81
CA GLU A 653 1.21 27.58 -16.24
C GLU A 653 2.72 27.30 -16.22
N ILE A 654 3.56 28.23 -16.70
CA ILE A 654 5.03 28.08 -16.66
C ILE A 654 5.54 28.08 -15.22
N VAL A 655 5.03 28.97 -14.38
CA VAL A 655 5.40 29.08 -12.96
C VAL A 655 5.01 27.81 -12.21
N GLU A 656 3.76 27.37 -12.31
CA GLU A 656 3.26 26.13 -11.68
C GLU A 656 4.06 24.92 -12.18
N PHE A 657 4.35 24.85 -13.48
CA PHE A 657 5.17 23.80 -14.07
C PHE A 657 6.57 23.75 -13.46
N ARG A 658 7.26 24.89 -13.32
CA ARG A 658 8.61 24.94 -12.73
C ARG A 658 8.59 24.70 -11.22
N GLN A 659 7.63 25.25 -10.49
CA GLN A 659 7.46 24.98 -9.07
C GLN A 659 7.24 23.50 -8.80
N SER A 660 6.47 22.79 -9.65
CA SER A 660 6.26 21.35 -9.53
C SER A 660 7.51 20.49 -9.77
N ARG A 661 8.56 21.06 -10.38
CA ARG A 661 9.86 20.41 -10.67
C ARG A 661 10.97 20.83 -9.70
N LYS A 662 10.68 21.66 -8.70
CA LYS A 662 11.65 22.02 -7.65
C LYS A 662 12.06 20.76 -6.90
N LEU A 663 13.37 20.49 -6.87
CA LEU A 663 13.93 19.43 -6.03
C LEU A 663 13.93 19.90 -4.58
N ILE A 664 13.31 19.10 -3.72
CA ILE A 664 13.21 19.34 -2.28
C ILE A 664 13.85 18.15 -1.57
N ILE A 665 14.77 18.44 -0.66
CA ILE A 665 15.44 17.45 0.18
C ILE A 665 14.75 17.51 1.54
N ALA A 666 14.05 16.44 1.90
CA ALA A 666 13.33 16.33 3.15
C ALA A 666 13.93 15.22 4.02
N THR A 667 14.11 15.51 5.31
CA THR A 667 14.81 14.67 6.27
C THR A 667 13.92 14.31 7.46
N HIS A 668 13.97 13.04 7.81
CA HIS A 668 13.52 12.56 9.12
C HIS A 668 14.55 11.58 9.65
N MET A 669 14.61 11.34 10.95
CA MET A 669 15.69 10.56 11.52
C MET A 669 15.25 9.77 12.75
N HIS A 670 15.91 8.61 12.92
CA HIS A 670 16.07 7.98 14.22
C HIS A 670 17.25 8.71 14.90
N ALA A 671 16.96 9.88 15.46
CA ALA A 671 17.94 10.82 15.97
C ALA A 671 18.88 10.18 17.01
N GLY A 672 18.36 9.24 17.81
CA GLY A 672 19.12 8.54 18.86
C GLY A 672 20.27 7.67 18.34
N ASP A 673 20.21 7.25 17.07
CA ASP A 673 21.23 6.41 16.43
C ASP A 673 22.07 7.17 15.40
N GLY A 674 21.78 8.47 15.19
CA GLY A 674 22.35 9.25 14.08
C GLY A 674 21.89 8.79 12.69
N ASN A 675 20.83 7.98 12.59
CA ASN A 675 20.34 7.46 11.30
C ASN A 675 19.32 8.42 10.67
N ILE A 676 19.68 8.98 9.51
CA ILE A 676 18.95 10.02 8.79
C ILE A 676 18.40 9.46 7.48
N HIS A 677 17.08 9.57 7.33
CA HIS A 677 16.34 9.25 6.13
C HIS A 677 16.16 10.48 5.25
N VAL A 678 16.90 10.55 4.16
CA VAL A 678 16.88 11.64 3.17
C VAL A 678 15.98 11.27 2.00
N ASN A 679 14.96 12.09 1.76
CA ASN A 679 13.92 11.83 0.75
C ASN A 679 13.88 12.95 -0.27
N ILE A 680 13.95 12.60 -1.55
CA ILE A 680 13.94 13.55 -2.67
C ILE A 680 12.77 13.19 -3.60
N PRO A 681 11.62 13.90 -3.52
CA PRO A 681 10.48 13.67 -4.42
C PRO A 681 10.79 14.10 -5.86
N VAL A 682 10.49 13.24 -6.83
CA VAL A 682 10.83 13.41 -8.25
C VAL A 682 9.79 12.84 -9.22
N HIS A 683 9.64 13.50 -10.37
CA HIS A 683 8.80 12.99 -11.45
C HIS A 683 9.56 11.96 -12.29
N SER A 684 9.18 10.68 -12.24
CA SER A 684 9.88 9.61 -12.98
C SER A 684 9.84 9.76 -14.51
N ASN A 685 8.94 10.59 -15.03
CA ASN A 685 8.86 10.92 -16.46
C ASN A 685 9.81 12.05 -16.89
N ASP A 686 10.35 12.81 -15.94
CA ASP A 686 11.29 13.90 -16.20
C ASP A 686 12.73 13.38 -16.10
N TYR A 687 13.34 13.17 -17.25
CA TYR A 687 14.68 12.56 -17.33
C TYR A 687 15.75 13.46 -16.70
N ARG A 688 15.68 14.78 -16.90
CA ARG A 688 16.66 15.72 -16.32
C ARG A 688 16.51 15.81 -14.81
N MET A 689 15.27 15.93 -14.32
CA MET A 689 15.00 15.95 -12.88
C MET A 689 15.51 14.67 -12.18
N MET A 690 15.37 13.50 -12.82
CA MET A 690 15.90 12.25 -12.30
C MET A 690 17.44 12.25 -12.20
N LEU A 691 18.14 12.78 -13.21
CA LEU A 691 19.60 12.92 -13.18
C LEU A 691 20.05 13.89 -12.08
N ASP A 692 19.40 15.06 -12.00
CA ASP A 692 19.73 16.08 -11.00
C ASP A 692 19.51 15.55 -9.58
N ALA A 693 18.43 14.78 -9.36
CA ALA A 693 18.16 14.15 -8.07
C ALA A 693 19.15 13.03 -7.72
N ASP A 694 19.59 12.26 -8.72
CA ASP A 694 20.61 11.22 -8.56
C ASP A 694 21.97 11.83 -8.16
N GLU A 695 22.33 12.98 -8.73
CA GLU A 695 23.54 13.73 -8.38
C GLU A 695 23.46 14.37 -6.98
N ILE A 696 22.27 14.83 -6.57
CA ILE A 696 22.04 15.30 -5.19
C ILE A 696 22.24 14.14 -4.20
N ALA A 697 21.64 12.98 -4.47
CA ALA A 697 21.82 11.80 -3.64
C ALA A 697 23.31 11.40 -3.57
N ALA A 698 24.03 11.42 -4.70
CA ALA A 698 25.46 11.16 -4.77
C ALA A 698 26.28 12.15 -3.92
N THR A 699 25.94 13.44 -3.98
CA THR A 699 26.60 14.48 -3.19
C THR A 699 26.39 14.25 -1.70
N ILE A 700 25.17 13.92 -1.27
CA ILE A 700 24.87 13.62 0.13
C ILE A 700 25.65 12.39 0.62
N MET A 701 25.70 11.32 -0.18
CA MET A 701 26.43 10.10 0.17
C MET A 701 27.93 10.35 0.34
N ARG A 702 28.54 11.07 -0.60
CA ARG A 702 29.97 11.43 -0.54
C ARG A 702 30.29 12.33 0.64
N GLU A 703 29.47 13.35 0.90
CA GLU A 703 29.69 14.25 2.05
C GLU A 703 29.50 13.53 3.40
N THR A 704 28.59 12.56 3.45
CA THR A 704 28.39 11.68 4.62
C THR A 704 29.68 10.93 4.97
N THR A 705 30.33 10.31 3.99
CA THR A 705 31.58 9.57 4.21
C THR A 705 32.77 10.50 4.47
N ASP A 706 32.92 11.52 3.62
CA ASP A 706 34.16 12.31 3.53
C ASP A 706 34.25 13.40 4.62
N LYS A 707 33.13 14.03 4.98
CA LYS A 707 33.11 15.17 5.92
C LYS A 707 32.46 14.87 7.25
N PHE A 708 31.41 14.04 7.25
CA PHE A 708 30.65 13.73 8.47
C PHE A 708 31.08 12.41 9.12
N ASN A 709 32.08 11.72 8.56
CA ASN A 709 32.61 10.44 9.07
C ASN A 709 31.52 9.36 9.28
N GLY A 710 30.44 9.43 8.52
CA GLY A 710 29.31 8.51 8.59
C GLY A 710 29.47 7.27 7.71
N VAL A 711 28.34 6.60 7.49
CA VAL A 711 28.18 5.46 6.58
C VAL A 711 26.96 5.67 5.68
N ILE A 712 27.04 5.17 4.45
CA ILE A 712 26.01 5.35 3.43
C ILE A 712 24.72 4.56 3.69
N SER A 713 24.73 3.64 4.66
CA SER A 713 23.60 2.75 4.92
C SER A 713 23.47 2.31 6.36
N GLY A 714 22.29 2.53 6.93
CA GLY A 714 21.96 2.14 8.31
C GLY A 714 21.07 0.91 8.42
N GLU A 715 20.00 0.80 7.62
CA GLU A 715 18.96 -0.23 7.84
C GLU A 715 18.26 -0.79 6.59
N HIS A 716 18.35 -0.14 5.41
CA HIS A 716 17.58 -0.58 4.23
C HIS A 716 18.30 -1.55 3.27
N GLY A 717 19.57 -1.83 3.50
CA GLY A 717 20.45 -2.57 2.59
C GLY A 717 21.28 -1.65 1.67
N ILE A 718 22.05 -2.27 0.77
CA ILE A 718 22.79 -1.58 -0.30
C ILE A 718 22.08 -1.80 -1.64
N GLY A 719 21.64 -3.04 -1.91
CA GLY A 719 20.87 -3.41 -3.09
C GLY A 719 21.48 -2.91 -4.40
N LEU A 720 20.63 -2.26 -5.20
CA LEU A 720 20.98 -1.57 -6.45
C LEU A 720 21.10 -0.05 -6.28
N THR A 721 20.39 0.54 -5.33
CA THR A 721 20.29 2.00 -5.20
C THR A 721 21.60 2.62 -4.76
N LYS A 722 22.28 1.98 -3.79
CA LYS A 722 23.49 2.50 -3.16
C LYS A 722 24.79 1.88 -3.66
N LEU A 723 24.68 0.93 -4.59
CA LEU A 723 25.79 0.11 -5.04
C LEU A 723 26.95 0.91 -5.65
N LYS A 724 26.67 2.05 -6.27
CA LYS A 724 27.69 2.96 -6.84
C LYS A 724 28.44 3.80 -5.80
N PHE A 725 28.00 3.82 -4.54
CA PHE A 725 28.56 4.65 -3.48
C PHE A 725 29.35 3.87 -2.43
N ILE A 726 29.28 2.54 -2.46
CA ILE A 726 30.00 1.70 -1.51
C ILE A 726 31.46 1.55 -1.93
N ASP A 727 32.35 1.49 -0.94
CA ASP A 727 33.78 1.33 -1.20
C ASP A 727 34.09 0.03 -1.93
N LYS A 728 35.15 0.09 -2.73
CA LYS A 728 35.59 -1.04 -3.54
C LYS A 728 35.97 -2.26 -2.70
N GLU A 729 36.75 -2.02 -1.67
CA GLU A 729 37.28 -3.04 -0.77
C GLU A 729 36.15 -3.83 -0.08
N ILE A 730 35.10 -3.15 0.37
CA ILE A 730 33.94 -3.79 1.01
C ILE A 730 33.22 -4.77 0.07
N LEU A 731 33.07 -4.41 -1.20
CA LEU A 731 32.45 -5.31 -2.19
C LEU A 731 33.39 -6.42 -2.63
N ASP A 732 34.69 -6.17 -2.71
CA ASP A 732 35.69 -7.20 -3.04
C ASP A 732 35.71 -8.26 -1.92
N ASP A 733 35.69 -7.85 -0.65
CA ASP A 733 35.58 -8.75 0.52
C ASP A 733 34.30 -9.58 0.48
N TYR A 734 33.16 -8.96 0.14
CA TYR A 734 31.91 -9.67 -0.03
C TYR A 734 31.95 -10.64 -1.21
N ALA A 735 32.57 -10.26 -2.32
CA ALA A 735 32.72 -11.10 -3.50
C ALA A 735 33.59 -12.33 -3.20
N ASP A 736 34.63 -12.20 -2.38
CA ASP A 736 35.45 -13.33 -1.95
C ASP A 736 34.70 -14.26 -1.01
N TYR A 737 33.93 -13.72 -0.05
CA TYR A 737 33.00 -14.51 0.75
C TYR A 737 31.96 -15.25 -0.12
N LYS A 738 31.38 -14.55 -1.10
CA LYS A 738 30.38 -15.09 -2.02
C LYS A 738 30.93 -16.27 -2.81
N LYS A 739 32.17 -16.19 -3.32
CA LYS A 739 32.82 -17.29 -4.05
C LYS A 739 32.96 -18.55 -3.18
N GLU A 740 33.18 -18.40 -1.88
CA GLU A 740 33.22 -19.53 -0.94
C GLU A 740 31.82 -20.10 -0.65
N ALA A 741 30.84 -19.23 -0.38
CA ALA A 741 29.51 -19.63 0.06
C ALA A 741 28.56 -20.07 -1.07
N ASP A 742 28.77 -19.55 -2.28
CA ASP A 742 27.97 -19.81 -3.48
C ASP A 742 28.85 -19.75 -4.75
N PRO A 743 29.67 -20.79 -5.00
CA PRO A 743 30.64 -20.80 -6.12
C PRO A 743 30.00 -20.68 -7.50
N ASP A 744 28.75 -21.15 -7.66
CA ASP A 744 28.00 -21.13 -8.91
C ASP A 744 27.18 -19.84 -9.09
N ASP A 745 27.30 -18.89 -8.16
CA ASP A 745 26.55 -17.62 -8.08
C ASP A 745 25.05 -17.84 -8.30
N ILE A 746 24.46 -18.84 -7.64
CA ILE A 746 23.05 -19.20 -7.83
C ILE A 746 22.12 -18.23 -7.12
N PHE A 747 22.51 -17.67 -5.97
CA PHE A 747 21.67 -16.84 -5.13
C PHE A 747 21.85 -15.37 -5.44
N ASN A 748 20.74 -14.68 -5.70
CA ASN A 748 20.68 -13.23 -5.93
C ASN A 748 21.85 -12.66 -6.75
N PRO A 749 22.10 -13.20 -7.97
CA PRO A 749 23.29 -12.85 -8.76
C PRO A 749 23.24 -11.40 -9.22
N GLY A 750 24.41 -10.81 -9.48
CA GLY A 750 24.53 -9.43 -9.97
C GLY A 750 24.23 -8.34 -8.94
N LYS A 751 23.99 -8.70 -7.67
CA LYS A 751 23.87 -7.76 -6.54
C LYS A 751 25.19 -7.63 -5.80
N LEU A 752 25.42 -6.47 -5.18
CA LEU A 752 26.62 -6.21 -4.39
C LEU A 752 27.91 -6.45 -5.20
N ARG A 753 27.92 -5.99 -6.46
CA ARG A 753 29.08 -6.03 -7.36
C ARG A 753 29.26 -4.70 -8.08
N HIS A 754 30.51 -4.27 -8.24
CA HIS A 754 30.84 -3.00 -8.93
C HIS A 754 30.53 -2.99 -10.43
N ASP A 755 30.40 -4.16 -11.06
CA ASP A 755 30.19 -4.30 -12.50
C ASP A 755 28.71 -4.20 -12.94
N PHE A 756 27.78 -3.89 -12.02
CA PHE A 756 26.36 -3.82 -12.34
C PHE A 756 26.03 -2.61 -13.24
N PRO A 757 25.41 -2.81 -14.42
CA PRO A 757 25.09 -1.72 -15.34
C PRO A 757 23.86 -0.94 -14.85
N HIS A 758 24.07 0.13 -14.08
CA HIS A 758 23.00 0.98 -13.54
C HIS A 758 22.05 1.55 -14.60
N SER A 759 22.52 1.75 -15.84
CA SER A 759 21.71 2.18 -16.99
C SER A 759 20.62 1.18 -17.40
N SER A 760 20.66 -0.06 -16.91
CA SER A 760 19.65 -1.09 -17.16
C SER A 760 18.41 -1.01 -16.24
N VAL A 761 18.44 -0.13 -15.23
CA VAL A 761 17.36 0.02 -14.26
C VAL A 761 16.33 1.04 -14.76
N TYR A 762 15.05 0.67 -14.70
CA TYR A 762 13.95 1.59 -15.03
C TYR A 762 12.78 1.52 -14.05
N THR A 763 11.95 2.56 -14.07
CA THR A 763 10.64 2.59 -13.43
C THR A 763 9.54 2.87 -14.48
N PRO A 764 8.36 2.23 -14.40
CA PRO A 764 7.21 2.66 -15.20
C PRO A 764 6.68 4.00 -14.71
N SER A 765 6.15 4.82 -15.62
CA SER A 765 5.57 6.12 -15.29
C SER A 765 4.09 6.20 -15.66
N LEU A 766 3.24 6.35 -14.65
CA LEU A 766 1.80 6.60 -14.83
C LEU A 766 1.56 7.96 -15.50
N ASN A 767 2.39 8.96 -15.21
CA ASN A 767 2.32 10.28 -15.82
C ASN A 767 2.56 10.24 -17.34
N LEU A 768 3.43 9.34 -17.84
CA LEU A 768 3.62 9.14 -19.28
C LEU A 768 2.39 8.52 -19.96
N LEU A 769 1.61 7.69 -19.24
CA LEU A 769 0.35 7.18 -19.76
C LEU A 769 -0.67 8.31 -19.88
N GLU A 770 -0.72 9.23 -18.92
CA GLU A 770 -1.61 10.40 -18.97
C GLU A 770 -1.31 11.34 -20.14
N LEU A 771 -0.08 11.35 -20.67
CA LEU A 771 0.23 12.06 -21.93
C LEU A 771 -0.53 11.51 -23.14
N GLU A 772 -0.96 10.24 -23.09
CA GLU A 772 -1.85 9.62 -24.06
C GLU A 772 -3.33 9.81 -23.66
N ALA A 773 -3.66 10.89 -22.94
CA ALA A 773 -5.00 11.16 -22.40
C ALA A 773 -6.11 10.97 -23.42
N PHE A 774 -5.92 11.39 -24.67
CA PHE A 774 -6.93 11.21 -25.73
C PHE A 774 -7.21 9.72 -25.99
N ILE A 775 -6.17 8.89 -26.09
CA ILE A 775 -6.32 7.46 -26.33
C ILE A 775 -6.86 6.76 -25.07
N LEU A 776 -6.39 7.17 -23.88
CA LEU A 776 -6.93 6.69 -22.61
C LEU A 776 -8.42 7.03 -22.43
N GLU A 777 -8.84 8.20 -22.89
CA GLU A 777 -10.24 8.64 -22.88
C GLU A 777 -11.08 7.81 -23.84
N VAL A 778 -10.60 7.62 -25.09
CA VAL A 778 -11.24 6.70 -26.05
C VAL A 778 -11.27 5.25 -25.54
N ALA A 779 -10.33 4.86 -24.68
CA ALA A 779 -10.27 3.55 -24.04
C ALA A 779 -11.03 3.48 -22.69
N ASP A 780 -11.63 4.58 -22.21
CA ASP A 780 -12.28 4.73 -20.89
C ASP A 780 -11.37 4.34 -19.69
N MET A 781 -10.05 4.53 -19.81
CA MET A 781 -9.04 4.16 -18.80
C MET A 781 -8.44 5.37 -18.05
N LYS A 782 -8.82 6.60 -18.44
CA LYS A 782 -8.31 7.86 -17.88
C LYS A 782 -8.56 7.96 -16.37
N ASP A 783 -9.82 7.82 -15.94
CA ASP A 783 -10.19 7.92 -14.53
C ASP A 783 -9.56 6.82 -13.68
N LEU A 784 -9.45 5.62 -14.25
CA LEU A 784 -8.82 4.48 -13.58
C LEU A 784 -7.33 4.75 -13.32
N THR A 785 -6.60 5.26 -14.32
CA THR A 785 -5.17 5.58 -14.21
C THR A 785 -4.93 6.68 -13.18
N LYS A 786 -5.72 7.76 -13.25
CA LYS A 786 -5.65 8.87 -12.30
C LYS A 786 -5.88 8.43 -10.86
N SER A 787 -6.81 7.49 -10.63
CA SER A 787 -7.14 6.99 -9.28
C SER A 787 -6.02 6.17 -8.60
N ILE A 788 -5.02 5.72 -9.36
CA ILE A 788 -3.90 4.91 -8.85
C ILE A 788 -2.53 5.56 -9.00
N ALA A 789 -2.45 6.73 -9.67
CA ALA A 789 -1.22 7.44 -10.02
C ALA A 789 -0.31 7.72 -8.81
N SER A 790 -0.89 8.10 -7.67
CA SER A 790 -0.17 8.50 -6.45
C SER A 790 0.38 7.33 -5.62
N CYS A 791 0.26 6.07 -6.08
CA CYS A 791 0.65 4.91 -5.26
C CYS A 791 2.16 4.83 -5.02
N VAL A 792 2.58 5.05 -3.76
CA VAL A 792 3.98 4.91 -3.30
C VAL A 792 4.43 3.47 -3.00
N ARG A 793 3.58 2.46 -3.22
CA ARG A 793 3.90 1.02 -3.11
C ARG A 793 4.48 0.56 -1.76
N CYS A 794 4.25 1.30 -0.68
CA CYS A 794 4.72 0.97 0.67
C CYS A 794 4.15 -0.34 1.25
N GLY A 795 3.02 -0.83 0.73
CA GLY A 795 2.42 -2.08 1.18
C GLY A 795 1.63 -2.02 2.50
N LYS A 796 1.43 -0.83 3.12
CA LYS A 796 0.56 -0.65 4.31
C LYS A 796 -0.85 -1.23 4.13
N CYS A 797 -1.33 -1.28 2.90
CA CYS A 797 -2.63 -1.87 2.56
C CYS A 797 -2.67 -3.40 2.51
N LYS A 798 -1.52 -4.11 2.63
CA LYS A 798 -1.45 -5.58 2.56
C LYS A 798 -2.19 -6.21 3.75
N GLU A 799 -1.83 -5.81 4.96
CA GLU A 799 -2.28 -6.42 6.22
C GLU A 799 -3.81 -6.35 6.41
N VAL A 800 -4.39 -5.16 6.22
CA VAL A 800 -5.82 -4.91 6.37
C VAL A 800 -6.70 -5.55 5.29
N CYS A 801 -6.10 -6.04 4.20
CA CYS A 801 -6.84 -6.52 3.05
C CYS A 801 -7.39 -7.93 3.29
N ASN A 802 -8.71 -8.06 3.27
CA ASN A 802 -9.37 -9.36 3.43
C ASN A 802 -8.95 -10.40 2.39
N THR A 803 -8.59 -9.98 1.17
CA THR A 803 -8.14 -10.89 0.10
C THR A 803 -6.63 -11.12 0.08
N HIS A 804 -5.84 -10.53 0.98
CA HIS A 804 -4.42 -10.85 1.16
C HIS A 804 -4.31 -12.01 2.16
N VAL A 805 -4.51 -13.25 1.69
CA VAL A 805 -4.56 -14.45 2.55
C VAL A 805 -3.56 -15.52 2.10
N PRO A 806 -2.65 -15.96 2.97
CA PRO A 806 -1.57 -16.91 2.66
C PRO A 806 -2.01 -18.20 1.97
N ALA A 807 -3.10 -18.77 2.46
CA ALA A 807 -3.56 -20.09 2.04
C ALA A 807 -4.03 -20.13 0.57
N CYS A 808 -4.51 -19.00 0.02
CA CYS A 808 -5.15 -18.99 -1.31
C CYS A 808 -4.86 -17.74 -2.14
N THR A 809 -5.18 -16.55 -1.63
CA THR A 809 -5.20 -15.30 -2.41
C THR A 809 -4.06 -14.35 -2.04
N MET A 810 -2.97 -14.87 -1.47
CA MET A 810 -1.93 -14.11 -0.78
C MET A 810 -1.46 -12.90 -1.58
N PHE A 811 -1.37 -12.97 -2.90
CA PHE A 811 -0.78 -11.87 -3.67
C PHE A 811 -1.79 -10.83 -4.16
N TYR A 812 -3.08 -10.95 -3.86
CA TYR A 812 -4.12 -9.98 -4.21
C TYR A 812 -4.28 -8.88 -3.15
N SER A 813 -3.17 -8.27 -2.74
CA SER A 813 -3.18 -7.04 -1.94
C SER A 813 -3.51 -5.81 -2.82
N PRO A 814 -4.00 -4.71 -2.25
CA PRO A 814 -4.29 -3.49 -3.03
C PRO A 814 -3.04 -2.96 -3.75
N ARG A 815 -1.86 -2.98 -3.12
CA ARG A 815 -0.56 -2.64 -3.75
C ARG A 815 -0.34 -3.47 -5.02
N ASN A 816 -0.45 -4.78 -4.90
CA ASN A 816 -0.18 -5.71 -6.01
C ASN A 816 -1.20 -5.57 -7.14
N LYS A 817 -2.47 -5.32 -6.79
CA LYS A 817 -3.51 -5.04 -7.76
C LYS A 817 -3.28 -3.74 -8.51
N ILE A 818 -2.77 -2.70 -7.83
CA ILE A 818 -2.39 -1.44 -8.49
C ILE A 818 -1.27 -1.70 -9.52
N LEU A 819 -0.21 -2.42 -9.15
CA LEU A 819 0.87 -2.80 -10.09
C LEU A 819 0.33 -3.55 -11.32
N ALA A 820 -0.61 -4.47 -11.11
CA ALA A 820 -1.27 -5.21 -12.18
C ALA A 820 -2.12 -4.29 -13.08
N VAL A 821 -2.96 -3.41 -12.50
CA VAL A 821 -3.79 -2.47 -13.27
C VAL A 821 -2.92 -1.58 -14.14
N THR A 822 -1.79 -1.05 -13.62
CA THR A 822 -0.85 -0.23 -14.41
C THR A 822 -0.39 -0.93 -15.69
N LEU A 823 0.09 -2.17 -15.60
CA LEU A 823 0.58 -2.89 -16.79
C LEU A 823 -0.55 -3.41 -17.68
N ILE A 824 -1.74 -3.66 -17.14
CA ILE A 824 -2.91 -3.97 -17.97
C ILE A 824 -3.35 -2.72 -18.75
N THR A 825 -3.29 -1.52 -18.15
CA THR A 825 -3.55 -0.26 -18.86
C THR A 825 -2.58 -0.05 -20.01
N GLU A 826 -1.29 -0.30 -19.80
CA GLU A 826 -0.30 -0.28 -20.90
C GLU A 826 -0.65 -1.29 -22.01
N ALA A 827 -1.06 -2.50 -21.65
CA ALA A 827 -1.46 -3.53 -22.62
C ALA A 827 -2.69 -3.11 -23.45
N VAL A 828 -3.66 -2.45 -22.81
CA VAL A 828 -4.83 -1.88 -23.49
C VAL A 828 -4.42 -0.75 -24.43
N LEU A 829 -3.54 0.15 -24.00
CA LEU A 829 -3.03 1.25 -24.82
C LEU A 829 -2.28 0.75 -26.05
N TYR A 830 -1.36 -0.19 -25.85
CA TYR A 830 -0.61 -0.81 -26.94
C TYR A 830 -1.55 -1.42 -27.99
N GLU A 831 -2.58 -2.14 -27.54
CA GLU A 831 -3.56 -2.74 -28.45
C GLU A 831 -4.44 -1.70 -29.15
N ALA A 832 -4.84 -0.63 -28.46
CA ALA A 832 -5.60 0.48 -29.04
C ALA A 832 -4.82 1.20 -30.16
N GLN A 833 -3.49 1.30 -30.02
CA GLN A 833 -2.62 1.97 -30.97
C GLN A 833 -2.20 1.08 -32.15
N THR A 834 -2.16 -0.24 -31.97
CA THR A 834 -1.68 -1.19 -32.99
C THR A 834 -2.79 -1.96 -33.70
N THR A 835 -4.02 -1.91 -33.19
CA THR A 835 -5.14 -2.67 -33.73
C THR A 835 -6.44 -1.86 -33.75
N ASN A 836 -7.29 -2.15 -34.73
CA ASN A 836 -8.61 -1.51 -34.85
C ASN A 836 -9.66 -2.10 -33.88
N ASN A 837 -9.33 -3.16 -33.13
CA ASN A 837 -10.27 -3.89 -32.27
C ASN A 837 -9.59 -4.27 -30.95
N LEU A 838 -10.08 -3.72 -29.83
CA LEU A 838 -9.62 -4.09 -28.49
C LEU A 838 -9.99 -5.54 -28.15
N SER A 839 -9.04 -6.32 -27.64
CA SER A 839 -9.23 -7.72 -27.26
C SER A 839 -10.02 -7.84 -25.96
N PHE A 840 -10.91 -8.83 -25.93
CA PHE A 840 -11.65 -9.22 -24.71
C PHE A 840 -10.70 -9.71 -23.59
N ARG A 841 -9.49 -10.15 -23.93
CA ARG A 841 -8.56 -10.81 -23.00
C ARG A 841 -7.99 -9.84 -21.96
N ASN A 842 -7.57 -8.64 -22.36
CA ASN A 842 -7.04 -7.62 -21.44
C ASN A 842 -8.11 -7.20 -20.41
N PHE A 843 -9.37 -7.07 -20.86
CA PHE A 843 -10.51 -6.82 -19.97
C PHE A 843 -10.83 -7.98 -19.03
N ARG A 844 -10.61 -9.24 -19.44
CA ARG A 844 -10.73 -10.40 -18.54
C ARG A 844 -9.69 -10.34 -17.40
N MET A 845 -8.50 -9.82 -17.67
CA MET A 845 -7.44 -9.66 -16.66
C MET A 845 -7.80 -8.57 -15.63
N LEU A 846 -8.39 -7.45 -16.07
CA LEU A 846 -8.98 -6.45 -15.15
C LEU A 846 -10.09 -7.07 -14.29
N ARG A 847 -10.91 -7.95 -14.87
CA ARG A 847 -11.95 -8.64 -14.09
C ARG A 847 -11.36 -9.45 -12.95
N ASP A 848 -10.33 -10.25 -13.21
CA ASP A 848 -9.69 -11.07 -12.17
C ASP A 848 -9.19 -10.23 -10.99
N VAL A 849 -8.56 -9.09 -11.28
CA VAL A 849 -8.14 -8.11 -10.26
C VAL A 849 -9.33 -7.59 -9.45
N SER A 850 -10.43 -7.23 -10.13
CA SER A 850 -11.64 -6.70 -9.49
C SER A 850 -12.44 -7.74 -8.70
N ASP A 851 -12.41 -9.00 -9.13
CA ASP A 851 -13.11 -10.13 -8.49
C ASP A 851 -12.43 -10.49 -7.16
N HIS A 852 -11.12 -10.30 -7.06
CA HIS A 852 -10.35 -10.40 -5.82
C HIS A 852 -10.47 -9.17 -4.91
N CYS A 853 -11.61 -8.48 -4.87
CA CYS A 853 -11.85 -7.35 -3.96
C CYS A 853 -13.23 -7.47 -3.30
N THR A 854 -13.26 -7.47 -1.97
CA THR A 854 -14.50 -7.52 -1.18
C THR A 854 -15.21 -6.17 -1.08
N MET A 855 -14.57 -5.09 -1.58
CA MET A 855 -15.06 -3.71 -1.48
C MET A 855 -15.32 -3.24 -0.03
N CYS A 856 -14.51 -3.70 0.93
CA CYS A 856 -14.64 -3.31 2.34
C CYS A 856 -14.06 -1.93 2.68
N HIS A 857 -13.39 -1.24 1.74
CA HIS A 857 -12.71 0.05 1.97
C HIS A 857 -11.60 0.06 3.04
N ASN A 858 -11.32 -1.05 3.72
CA ASN A 858 -10.27 -1.14 4.76
C ASN A 858 -8.88 -0.68 4.31
N CYS A 859 -8.59 -0.72 3.00
CA CYS A 859 -7.32 -0.26 2.46
C CYS A 859 -7.16 1.27 2.42
N TYR A 860 -8.25 2.04 2.56
CA TYR A 860 -8.24 3.50 2.47
C TYR A 860 -7.51 4.13 3.66
N THR A 861 -7.93 3.82 4.88
CA THR A 861 -7.37 4.39 6.12
C THR A 861 -5.85 4.24 6.27
N PRO A 862 -5.24 3.06 6.06
CA PRO A 862 -3.79 2.92 6.17
C PRO A 862 -3.00 3.45 4.96
N CYS A 863 -3.69 3.89 3.88
CA CYS A 863 -3.03 4.37 2.69
C CYS A 863 -2.50 5.80 2.88
N PRO A 864 -1.17 6.04 2.82
CA PRO A 864 -0.59 7.36 3.03
C PRO A 864 -0.88 8.34 1.89
N VAL A 865 -1.58 7.91 0.84
CA VAL A 865 -1.99 8.72 -0.32
C VAL A 865 -3.49 8.59 -0.60
N ASN A 866 -4.27 8.07 0.36
CA ASN A 866 -5.73 8.01 0.34
C ASN A 866 -6.33 7.26 -0.87
N ILE A 867 -5.61 6.27 -1.42
CA ILE A 867 -6.16 5.42 -2.49
C ILE A 867 -7.13 4.40 -1.87
N ASP A 868 -8.39 4.48 -2.27
CA ASP A 868 -9.40 3.46 -1.99
C ASP A 868 -9.56 2.49 -3.17
N PHE A 869 -8.98 1.29 -3.03
CA PHE A 869 -9.07 0.28 -4.07
C PHE A 869 -10.49 -0.28 -4.29
N ALA A 870 -11.41 -0.12 -3.33
CA ALA A 870 -12.81 -0.50 -3.53
C ALA A 870 -13.47 0.42 -4.58
N THR A 871 -13.18 1.72 -4.55
CA THR A 871 -13.60 2.68 -5.59
C THR A 871 -12.98 2.36 -6.95
N VAL A 872 -11.69 2.00 -6.99
CA VAL A 872 -11.01 1.50 -8.20
C VAL A 872 -11.70 0.26 -8.76
N THR A 873 -12.08 -0.68 -7.89
CA THR A 873 -12.81 -1.91 -8.25
C THR A 873 -14.17 -1.59 -8.88
N LEU A 874 -14.90 -0.61 -8.34
CA LEU A 874 -16.17 -0.14 -8.90
C LEU A 874 -15.99 0.45 -10.31
N ALA A 875 -14.96 1.27 -10.50
CA ALA A 875 -14.62 1.83 -11.81
C ALA A 875 -14.33 0.73 -12.83
N ILE A 876 -13.51 -0.26 -12.47
CA ILE A 876 -13.20 -1.43 -13.31
C ILE A 876 -14.49 -2.20 -13.66
N ARG A 877 -15.35 -2.50 -12.68
CA ARG A 877 -16.59 -3.24 -12.93
C ARG A 877 -17.57 -2.45 -13.81
N ASN A 878 -17.65 -1.13 -13.66
CA ASN A 878 -18.47 -0.26 -14.50
C ASN A 878 -17.99 -0.28 -15.96
N LEU A 879 -16.69 -0.05 -16.16
CA LEU A 879 -16.02 -0.11 -17.47
C LEU A 879 -16.32 -1.42 -18.22
N LEU A 880 -16.17 -2.55 -17.53
CA LEU A 880 -16.40 -3.88 -18.11
C LEU A 880 -17.86 -4.09 -18.55
N ASN A 881 -18.83 -3.51 -17.84
CA ASN A 881 -20.24 -3.63 -18.18
C ASN A 881 -20.64 -2.68 -19.32
N GLU A 882 -20.18 -1.43 -19.31
CA GLU A 882 -20.46 -0.44 -20.36
C GLU A 882 -19.96 -0.92 -21.72
N ARG A 883 -18.78 -1.55 -21.76
CA ARG A 883 -18.22 -2.14 -22.97
C ARG A 883 -18.86 -3.48 -23.37
N LYS A 884 -19.82 -4.01 -22.60
CA LYS A 884 -20.39 -5.37 -22.77
C LYS A 884 -19.31 -6.45 -22.83
N ARG A 885 -18.20 -6.24 -22.13
CA ARG A 885 -17.07 -7.18 -22.04
C ARG A 885 -17.15 -8.02 -20.76
N SER A 886 -18.33 -8.09 -20.12
CA SER A 886 -18.62 -8.96 -18.99
C SER A 886 -19.11 -10.35 -19.38
N GLU A 887 -18.47 -11.37 -18.79
CA GLU A 887 -18.97 -12.74 -18.88
C GLU A 887 -20.33 -12.78 -18.18
N PRO A 888 -21.37 -13.34 -18.82
CA PRO A 888 -22.70 -13.35 -18.26
C PRO A 888 -22.74 -14.26 -17.02
N LYS A 889 -22.73 -13.66 -15.83
CA LYS A 889 -22.93 -14.38 -14.55
C LYS A 889 -24.43 -14.66 -14.38
N LEU A 890 -24.94 -15.71 -15.02
CA LEU A 890 -26.39 -16.02 -15.10
C LEU A 890 -27.11 -15.97 -13.75
N ILE A 891 -26.55 -16.64 -12.73
CA ILE A 891 -27.13 -16.68 -11.38
C ILE A 891 -27.16 -15.27 -10.77
N THR A 892 -26.07 -14.51 -10.89
CA THR A 892 -25.97 -13.14 -10.39
C THR A 892 -26.96 -12.22 -11.11
N SER A 893 -27.07 -12.31 -12.44
CA SER A 893 -28.03 -11.55 -13.24
C SER A 893 -29.48 -11.88 -12.84
N PHE A 894 -29.80 -13.14 -12.55
CA PHE A 894 -31.12 -13.55 -12.08
C PHE A 894 -31.44 -13.01 -10.68
N VAL A 895 -30.47 -13.01 -9.76
CA VAL A 895 -30.63 -12.39 -8.44
C VAL A 895 -30.85 -10.88 -8.56
N LEU A 896 -30.09 -10.18 -9.41
CA LEU A 896 -30.28 -8.75 -9.64
C LEU A 896 -31.65 -8.46 -10.30
N PHE A 897 -32.09 -9.31 -11.22
CA PHE A 897 -33.44 -9.25 -11.79
C PHE A 897 -34.52 -9.37 -10.70
N TYR A 898 -34.37 -10.31 -9.78
CA TYR A 898 -35.25 -10.45 -8.63
C TYR A 898 -35.26 -9.19 -7.75
N LEU A 899 -34.08 -8.65 -7.42
CA LEU A 899 -33.93 -7.44 -6.61
C LEU A 899 -34.53 -6.18 -7.27
N LYS A 900 -34.64 -6.17 -8.60
CA LYS A 900 -35.21 -5.04 -9.36
C LYS A 900 -36.73 -4.90 -9.20
N ARG A 901 -37.46 -5.98 -8.90
CA ARG A 901 -38.93 -6.02 -8.83
C ARG A 901 -39.46 -5.55 -7.46
N LYS A 902 -40.53 -4.74 -7.45
CA LYS A 902 -41.13 -4.16 -6.24
C LYS A 902 -42.44 -4.82 -5.78
N GLY A 903 -43.29 -5.23 -6.73
CA GLY A 903 -44.62 -5.74 -6.44
C GLY A 903 -44.69 -6.96 -5.50
N TYR A 904 -45.76 -7.04 -4.72
CA TYR A 904 -45.96 -8.07 -3.69
C TYR A 904 -46.02 -9.50 -4.27
N TYR A 905 -46.92 -9.76 -5.23
CA TYR A 905 -47.15 -11.10 -5.76
C TYR A 905 -45.92 -11.66 -6.50
N THR A 906 -45.25 -10.80 -7.27
CA THR A 906 -44.01 -11.16 -7.98
C THR A 906 -42.89 -11.50 -7.00
N ASN A 907 -42.73 -10.72 -5.93
CA ASN A 907 -41.76 -11.03 -4.89
C ASN A 907 -42.10 -12.31 -4.12
N LYS A 908 -43.37 -12.55 -3.79
CA LYS A 908 -43.80 -13.77 -3.10
C LYS A 908 -43.44 -15.03 -3.89
N LEU A 909 -43.73 -15.03 -5.19
CA LEU A 909 -43.39 -16.13 -6.10
C LEU A 909 -41.87 -16.33 -6.19
N LEU A 910 -41.12 -15.25 -6.46
CA LEU A 910 -39.66 -15.34 -6.62
C LEU A 910 -38.95 -15.73 -5.32
N ARG A 911 -39.43 -15.30 -4.14
CA ARG A 911 -38.92 -15.76 -2.83
C ARG A 911 -39.12 -17.24 -2.63
N MET A 912 -40.29 -17.77 -3.00
CA MET A 912 -40.57 -19.21 -2.92
C MET A 912 -39.62 -20.01 -3.83
N LEU A 913 -39.45 -19.58 -5.08
CA LEU A 913 -38.58 -20.25 -6.04
C LEU A 913 -37.09 -20.19 -5.63
N ILE A 914 -36.60 -19.00 -5.24
CA ILE A 914 -35.17 -18.78 -4.96
C ILE A 914 -34.79 -19.30 -3.56
N LEU A 915 -35.49 -18.83 -2.52
CA LEU A 915 -35.08 -19.02 -1.13
C LEU A 915 -35.60 -20.33 -0.51
N LYS A 916 -36.78 -20.81 -0.93
CA LYS A 916 -37.32 -22.08 -0.41
C LYS A 916 -36.86 -23.25 -1.27
N PHE A 917 -37.15 -23.23 -2.57
CA PHE A 917 -36.78 -24.33 -3.46
C PHE A 917 -35.28 -24.33 -3.79
N GLY A 918 -34.73 -23.20 -4.26
CA GLY A 918 -33.32 -23.08 -4.63
C GLY A 918 -32.34 -23.43 -3.49
N TYR A 919 -32.56 -22.94 -2.26
CA TYR A 919 -31.70 -23.29 -1.12
C TYR A 919 -31.85 -24.76 -0.72
N SER A 920 -33.06 -25.32 -0.81
CA SER A 920 -33.28 -26.75 -0.53
C SER A 920 -32.54 -27.63 -1.53
N MET A 921 -32.58 -27.28 -2.83
CA MET A 921 -31.81 -27.95 -3.87
C MET A 921 -30.30 -27.84 -3.65
N GLN A 922 -29.79 -26.65 -3.32
CA GLN A 922 -28.37 -26.48 -3.03
C GLN A 922 -27.93 -27.31 -1.81
N ARG A 923 -28.77 -27.37 -0.76
CA ARG A 923 -28.49 -28.19 0.44
C ARG A 923 -28.44 -29.69 0.11
N LEU A 924 -29.33 -30.18 -0.76
CA LEU A 924 -29.29 -31.55 -1.25
C LEU A 924 -28.03 -31.79 -2.11
N GLY A 925 -27.73 -30.85 -3.01
CA GLY A 925 -26.52 -30.87 -3.83
C GLY A 925 -25.24 -30.90 -3.00
N TYR A 926 -25.15 -30.13 -1.91
CA TYR A 926 -24.03 -30.16 -0.96
C TYR A 926 -23.85 -31.55 -0.35
N ILE A 927 -24.94 -32.18 0.09
CA ILE A 927 -24.92 -33.53 0.68
C ILE A 927 -24.47 -34.57 -0.37
N ALA A 928 -25.01 -34.48 -1.58
CA ALA A 928 -24.68 -35.38 -2.69
C ALA A 928 -23.25 -35.19 -3.22
N ASN A 929 -22.71 -33.96 -3.16
CA ASN A 929 -21.37 -33.63 -3.64
C ASN A 929 -20.26 -34.05 -2.66
N LYS A 930 -20.57 -34.15 -1.36
CA LYS A 930 -19.60 -34.51 -0.31
C LYS A 930 -18.75 -35.76 -0.61
N PRO A 931 -19.30 -36.91 -1.06
CA PRO A 931 -18.50 -38.10 -1.39
C PRO A 931 -17.69 -37.98 -2.69
N VAL A 932 -18.09 -37.11 -3.62
CA VAL A 932 -17.50 -36.99 -4.98
C VAL A 932 -16.78 -35.67 -5.22
N ASN A 933 -16.52 -34.88 -4.17
CA ASN A 933 -15.98 -33.51 -4.24
C ASN A 933 -14.72 -33.41 -5.13
N LYS A 934 -13.78 -34.36 -5.02
CA LYS A 934 -12.56 -34.37 -5.85
C LYS A 934 -12.85 -34.51 -7.36
N ILE A 935 -13.90 -35.26 -7.70
CA ILE A 935 -14.31 -35.47 -9.09
C ILE A 935 -15.02 -34.21 -9.61
N THR A 936 -15.94 -33.65 -8.84
CA THR A 936 -16.69 -32.45 -9.24
C THR A 936 -15.82 -31.20 -9.26
N GLU A 937 -14.79 -31.11 -8.42
CA GLU A 937 -13.74 -30.10 -8.49
C GLU A 937 -13.01 -30.12 -9.84
N PHE A 938 -12.69 -31.31 -10.35
CA PHE A 938 -12.01 -31.47 -11.63
C PHE A 938 -12.92 -31.19 -12.84
N ILE A 939 -14.17 -31.67 -12.81
CA ILE A 939 -15.09 -31.61 -13.96
C ILE A 939 -15.87 -30.29 -14.02
N VAL A 940 -16.38 -29.80 -12.88
CA VAL A 940 -17.26 -28.62 -12.79
C VAL A 940 -16.88 -27.71 -11.60
N PRO A 941 -15.68 -27.10 -11.59
CA PRO A 941 -15.13 -26.39 -10.44
C PRO A 941 -16.02 -25.25 -9.92
N LYS A 942 -16.72 -24.53 -10.81
CA LYS A 942 -17.66 -23.46 -10.42
C LYS A 942 -18.85 -24.00 -9.63
N ILE A 943 -19.41 -25.13 -10.05
CA ILE A 943 -20.52 -25.79 -9.35
C ILE A 943 -20.00 -26.36 -8.03
N ASN A 944 -18.83 -27.01 -8.06
CA ASN A 944 -18.20 -27.53 -6.85
C ASN A 944 -18.02 -26.44 -5.79
N GLY A 945 -17.48 -25.27 -6.15
CA GLY A 945 -17.32 -24.15 -5.24
C GLY A 945 -18.63 -23.69 -4.58
N ILE A 946 -19.75 -23.71 -5.29
CA ILE A 946 -21.07 -23.39 -4.72
C ILE A 946 -21.55 -24.50 -3.77
N LEU A 947 -21.18 -25.75 -4.05
CA LEU A 947 -21.54 -26.94 -3.27
C LEU A 947 -20.51 -27.33 -2.19
N GLN A 948 -19.50 -26.49 -1.92
CA GLN A 948 -18.52 -26.73 -0.86
C GLN A 948 -19.06 -26.41 0.54
N SER A 949 -20.11 -25.60 0.64
CA SER A 949 -20.71 -25.21 1.92
C SER A 949 -22.23 -25.25 1.88
N ARG A 950 -22.85 -25.55 3.02
CA ARG A 950 -24.29 -25.73 3.15
C ARG A 950 -25.00 -24.39 3.38
N LEU A 951 -25.94 -24.01 2.51
CA LEU A 951 -26.78 -22.83 2.75
C LEU A 951 -27.69 -23.01 3.99
N PRO A 952 -28.03 -21.91 4.70
CA PRO A 952 -28.96 -21.96 5.82
C PRO A 952 -30.38 -22.34 5.36
N LYS A 953 -31.26 -22.72 6.30
CA LYS A 953 -32.70 -22.81 6.00
C LYS A 953 -33.22 -21.39 5.73
N SER A 954 -33.97 -21.18 4.64
CA SER A 954 -34.57 -19.89 4.28
C SER A 954 -35.96 -20.07 3.67
N GLY A 955 -36.61 -18.96 3.30
CA GLY A 955 -37.95 -18.94 2.71
C GLY A 955 -39.09 -18.85 3.73
N ALA A 956 -38.82 -18.34 4.94
CA ALA A 956 -39.86 -18.01 5.91
C ALA A 956 -40.82 -16.92 5.35
N PRO A 957 -42.12 -16.92 5.73
CA PRO A 957 -43.04 -15.85 5.34
C PRO A 957 -42.51 -14.48 5.80
N SER A 958 -42.68 -13.44 4.98
CA SER A 958 -42.31 -12.07 5.37
C SER A 958 -43.34 -11.46 6.31
N LEU A 959 -43.00 -10.32 6.94
CA LEU A 959 -43.97 -9.51 7.68
C LEU A 959 -45.25 -9.26 6.86
N ARG A 960 -45.08 -8.92 5.57
CA ARG A 960 -46.19 -8.65 4.64
C ARG A 960 -47.04 -9.89 4.39
N ASP A 961 -46.43 -11.07 4.36
CA ASP A 961 -47.17 -12.34 4.25
C ASP A 961 -47.98 -12.62 5.53
N TYR A 962 -47.40 -12.37 6.73
CA TYR A 962 -48.07 -12.61 8.01
C TYR A 962 -49.24 -11.66 8.27
N LEU A 963 -49.08 -10.38 7.93
CA LEU A 963 -50.06 -9.32 8.23
C LEU A 963 -50.93 -8.93 7.02
N GLY A 964 -50.78 -9.62 5.88
CA GLY A 964 -51.58 -9.36 4.69
C GLY A 964 -51.39 -7.96 4.08
N LEU A 965 -50.20 -7.37 4.25
CA LEU A 965 -49.87 -6.00 3.82
C LEU A 965 -49.69 -5.95 2.30
N LYS A 966 -50.75 -5.57 1.58
CA LYS A 966 -50.83 -5.50 0.11
C LYS A 966 -51.12 -4.07 -0.34
N GLY A 967 -50.69 -3.73 -1.55
CA GLY A 967 -50.94 -2.43 -2.19
C GLY A 967 -49.63 -1.72 -2.56
N THR A 968 -49.60 -1.06 -3.72
CA THR A 968 -48.43 -0.30 -4.19
C THR A 968 -48.45 1.16 -3.74
N ASN A 969 -49.62 1.64 -3.32
CA ASN A 969 -49.89 3.03 -2.95
C ASN A 969 -50.35 3.13 -1.48
N THR A 970 -49.81 2.32 -0.58
CA THR A 970 -50.21 2.35 0.83
C THR A 970 -49.02 2.10 1.73
N PHE A 971 -48.66 3.08 2.55
CA PHE A 971 -47.70 2.91 3.63
C PHE A 971 -48.39 2.30 4.85
N PHE A 972 -47.59 1.67 5.70
CA PHE A 972 -48.09 1.05 6.92
C PHE A 972 -47.35 1.64 8.11
N ALA A 973 -48.10 2.15 9.09
CA ALA A 973 -47.56 2.59 10.36
C ALA A 973 -47.93 1.59 11.46
N PHE A 974 -46.96 1.21 12.27
CA PHE A 974 -47.12 0.32 13.42
C PHE A 974 -46.99 1.13 14.69
N HIS A 975 -47.98 1.07 15.57
CA HIS A 975 -47.92 1.67 16.90
C HIS A 975 -48.61 0.76 17.91
N ASN A 976 -48.08 0.71 19.13
CA ASN A 976 -48.70 -0.05 20.21
C ASN A 976 -49.73 0.82 20.93
N PRO A 977 -51.04 0.52 20.85
CA PRO A 977 -52.07 1.36 21.46
C PRO A 977 -51.99 1.44 22.98
N ASP A 978 -51.34 0.47 23.63
CA ASP A 978 -51.19 0.43 25.10
C ASP A 978 -50.02 1.29 25.61
N LYS A 979 -49.28 1.95 24.71
CA LYS A 979 -48.14 2.79 25.05
C LYS A 979 -48.30 4.16 24.40
N GLU A 980 -47.91 5.20 25.12
CA GLU A 980 -47.78 6.52 24.54
C GLU A 980 -46.70 6.52 23.45
N VAL A 981 -46.95 7.24 22.36
CA VAL A 981 -46.01 7.35 21.26
C VAL A 981 -44.90 8.31 21.67
N ILE A 982 -43.73 7.76 22.00
CA ILE A 982 -42.58 8.56 22.42
C ILE A 982 -41.86 9.21 21.24
N LYS A 983 -41.84 8.54 20.07
CA LYS A 983 -41.22 9.01 18.82
C LYS A 983 -41.85 8.32 17.60
N SER A 984 -41.72 8.95 16.44
CA SER A 984 -42.07 8.36 15.14
C SER A 984 -40.84 8.23 14.24
N VAL A 985 -40.68 7.09 13.58
CA VAL A 985 -39.53 6.81 12.71
C VAL A 985 -39.94 6.17 11.39
N VAL A 986 -39.16 6.40 10.35
CA VAL A 986 -39.30 5.68 9.08
C VAL A 986 -38.28 4.53 9.06
N TYR A 987 -38.75 3.29 8.98
CA TYR A 987 -37.86 2.14 8.85
C TYR A 987 -37.71 1.74 7.39
N PHE A 988 -36.48 1.75 6.88
CA PHE A 988 -36.10 1.21 5.57
C PHE A 988 -35.54 -0.21 5.72
N PRO A 989 -36.33 -1.27 5.44
CA PRO A 989 -35.90 -2.64 5.70
C PRO A 989 -34.82 -3.13 4.74
N GLY A 990 -34.83 -2.62 3.50
CA GLY A 990 -33.95 -3.07 2.43
C GLY A 990 -34.15 -4.52 2.00
N CYS A 991 -33.43 -4.94 0.96
CA CYS A 991 -33.63 -6.27 0.37
C CYS A 991 -33.13 -7.42 1.24
N GLY A 992 -32.05 -7.22 2.01
CA GLY A 992 -31.49 -8.26 2.89
C GLY A 992 -32.45 -8.64 4.02
N SER A 993 -32.90 -7.65 4.78
CA SER A 993 -33.71 -7.86 5.99
C SER A 993 -35.19 -8.15 5.68
N GLU A 994 -35.73 -7.70 4.55
CA GLU A 994 -37.14 -7.95 4.21
C GLU A 994 -37.34 -9.16 3.30
N ARG A 995 -36.46 -9.34 2.32
CA ARG A 995 -36.62 -10.39 1.29
C ARG A 995 -35.93 -11.68 1.68
N MET A 996 -34.65 -11.61 2.04
CA MET A 996 -33.80 -12.80 2.31
C MET A 996 -33.99 -13.34 3.73
N PHE A 997 -33.93 -12.46 4.73
CA PHE A 997 -34.01 -12.81 6.16
C PHE A 997 -35.12 -12.01 6.85
N PRO A 998 -36.41 -12.29 6.52
CA PRO A 998 -37.55 -11.49 6.99
C PRO A 998 -37.66 -11.37 8.52
N ASP A 999 -37.11 -12.33 9.26
CA ASP A 999 -37.13 -12.28 10.72
C ASP A 999 -36.37 -11.07 11.28
N ILE A 1000 -35.40 -10.53 10.52
CA ILE A 1000 -34.68 -9.31 10.91
C ILE A 1000 -35.63 -8.11 10.87
N SER A 1001 -36.39 -7.93 9.78
CA SER A 1001 -37.33 -6.80 9.70
C SER A 1001 -38.46 -6.90 10.72
N ILE A 1002 -38.94 -8.11 11.00
CA ILE A 1002 -39.96 -8.34 12.04
C ILE A 1002 -39.38 -8.03 13.43
N ALA A 1003 -38.14 -8.42 13.71
CA ALA A 1003 -37.49 -8.13 15.00
C ALA A 1003 -37.30 -6.63 15.25
N VAL A 1004 -36.88 -5.87 14.23
CA VAL A 1004 -36.74 -4.42 14.31
C VAL A 1004 -38.07 -3.75 14.69
N ILE A 1005 -39.14 -4.09 13.97
CA ILE A 1005 -40.46 -3.50 14.22
C ILE A 1005 -40.98 -3.94 15.59
N ALA A 1006 -40.78 -5.21 15.98
CA ALA A 1006 -41.22 -5.70 17.28
C ALA A 1006 -40.53 -4.99 18.46
N LEU A 1007 -39.21 -4.75 18.36
CA LEU A 1007 -38.45 -4.00 19.36
C LEU A 1007 -38.97 -2.56 19.48
N LEU A 1008 -39.13 -1.85 18.37
CA LEU A 1008 -39.60 -0.46 18.37
C LEU A 1008 -41.06 -0.33 18.83
N TYR A 1009 -41.96 -1.18 18.30
CA TYR A 1009 -43.38 -1.23 18.68
C TYR A 1009 -43.55 -1.47 20.18
N ASN A 1010 -42.79 -2.41 20.77
CA ASN A 1010 -42.88 -2.70 22.20
C ASN A 1010 -42.25 -1.60 23.07
N SER A 1011 -41.43 -0.70 22.52
CA SER A 1011 -40.88 0.45 23.24
C SER A 1011 -41.76 1.70 23.19
N GLY A 1012 -42.88 1.69 22.45
CA GLY A 1012 -43.73 2.87 22.25
C GLY A 1012 -43.30 3.75 21.06
N VAL A 1013 -42.41 3.27 20.20
CA VAL A 1013 -41.99 4.00 18.99
C VAL A 1013 -42.92 3.64 17.83
N ARG A 1014 -43.49 4.64 17.17
CA ARG A 1014 -44.30 4.46 15.96
C ARG A 1014 -43.38 4.25 14.76
N VAL A 1015 -43.62 3.19 13.98
CA VAL A 1015 -42.75 2.80 12.86
C VAL A 1015 -43.51 2.84 11.55
N VAL A 1016 -43.06 3.67 10.61
CA VAL A 1016 -43.61 3.75 9.24
C VAL A 1016 -42.73 2.95 8.28
N ILE A 1017 -43.33 2.08 7.46
CA ILE A 1017 -42.62 1.31 6.43
C ILE A 1017 -43.12 1.64 5.00
N PRO A 1018 -42.25 1.53 3.99
CA PRO A 1018 -42.62 1.78 2.59
C PRO A 1018 -43.66 0.78 2.04
N PRO A 1019 -44.34 1.12 0.92
CA PRO A 1019 -45.50 0.38 0.43
C PRO A 1019 -45.10 -0.91 -0.29
N GLU A 1020 -43.90 -0.95 -0.86
CA GLU A 1020 -43.38 -2.08 -1.62
C GLU A 1020 -42.06 -2.60 -1.07
N TYR A 1021 -41.64 -3.78 -1.54
CA TYR A 1021 -40.30 -4.29 -1.26
C TYR A 1021 -39.25 -3.42 -1.93
N LEU A 1022 -38.40 -2.75 -1.14
CA LEU A 1022 -37.36 -1.86 -1.67
C LEU A 1022 -35.98 -2.52 -1.69
N CYS A 1023 -35.14 -2.02 -2.59
CA CYS A 1023 -33.70 -2.27 -2.62
C CYS A 1023 -33.01 -0.91 -2.61
N CYS A 1024 -31.94 -0.75 -1.82
CA CYS A 1024 -31.16 0.49 -1.80
C CYS A 1024 -30.33 0.71 -3.07
N GLY A 1025 -30.27 -0.25 -4.00
CA GLY A 1025 -29.47 -0.13 -5.23
C GLY A 1025 -28.00 -0.56 -5.08
N TYR A 1026 -27.48 -0.69 -3.85
CA TYR A 1026 -26.08 -1.09 -3.61
C TYR A 1026 -25.66 -2.40 -4.31
N PRO A 1027 -26.46 -3.48 -4.34
CA PRO A 1027 -26.10 -4.70 -5.06
C PRO A 1027 -25.87 -4.48 -6.57
N PHE A 1028 -26.56 -3.53 -7.19
CA PHE A 1028 -26.35 -3.17 -8.59
C PHE A 1028 -25.01 -2.43 -8.76
N LEU A 1029 -24.75 -1.46 -7.87
CA LEU A 1029 -23.49 -0.71 -7.85
C LEU A 1029 -22.29 -1.65 -7.68
N ALA A 1030 -22.34 -2.56 -6.70
CA ALA A 1030 -21.28 -3.54 -6.43
C ALA A 1030 -21.00 -4.46 -7.64
N ASN A 1031 -21.97 -4.69 -8.52
CA ASN A 1031 -21.79 -5.47 -9.75
C ASN A 1031 -21.44 -4.58 -10.97
N GLY A 1032 -21.13 -3.30 -10.77
CA GLY A 1032 -20.78 -2.35 -11.84
C GLY A 1032 -21.97 -1.92 -12.70
N ARG A 1033 -23.21 -2.05 -12.22
CA ARG A 1033 -24.43 -1.61 -12.94
C ARG A 1033 -24.87 -0.23 -12.45
N LYS A 1034 -24.01 0.78 -12.66
CA LYS A 1034 -24.16 2.13 -12.12
C LYS A 1034 -25.52 2.76 -12.48
N LYS A 1035 -25.89 2.73 -13.77
CA LYS A 1035 -27.19 3.25 -14.24
C LYS A 1035 -28.40 2.63 -13.54
N GLU A 1036 -28.38 1.33 -13.29
CA GLU A 1036 -29.49 0.65 -12.59
C GLU A 1036 -29.52 1.00 -11.09
N ALA A 1037 -28.35 1.18 -10.46
CA ALA A 1037 -28.25 1.64 -9.08
C ALA A 1037 -28.77 3.08 -8.93
N GLU A 1038 -28.40 3.99 -9.84
CA GLU A 1038 -28.88 5.37 -9.90
C GLU A 1038 -30.39 5.44 -10.13
N THR A 1039 -30.92 4.63 -11.06
CA THR A 1039 -32.38 4.51 -11.27
C THR A 1039 -33.09 4.13 -9.97
N LYS A 1040 -32.55 3.14 -9.22
CA LYS A 1040 -33.13 2.72 -7.95
C LYS A 1040 -33.02 3.79 -6.86
N SER A 1041 -31.92 4.52 -6.84
CA SER A 1041 -31.76 5.69 -5.96
C SER A 1041 -32.82 6.74 -6.22
N TYR A 1042 -32.96 7.15 -7.49
CA TYR A 1042 -33.97 8.12 -7.90
C TYR A 1042 -35.40 7.67 -7.55
N GLU A 1043 -35.77 6.44 -7.91
CA GLU A 1043 -37.08 5.87 -7.58
C GLU A 1043 -37.37 5.87 -6.08
N ASN A 1044 -36.38 5.56 -5.25
CA ASN A 1044 -36.55 5.55 -3.80
C ASN A 1044 -36.65 6.98 -3.25
N ARG A 1045 -35.85 7.94 -3.74
CA ARG A 1045 -35.92 9.35 -3.33
C ARG A 1045 -37.30 9.96 -3.61
N VAL A 1046 -37.85 9.69 -4.80
CA VAL A 1046 -39.20 10.10 -5.16
C VAL A 1046 -40.24 9.49 -4.21
N LEU A 1047 -40.07 8.21 -3.85
CA LEU A 1047 -40.96 7.56 -2.89
C LEU A 1047 -40.85 8.17 -1.49
N PHE A 1048 -39.65 8.43 -1.01
CA PHE A 1048 -39.41 9.07 0.28
C PHE A 1048 -39.96 10.50 0.33
N HIS A 1049 -39.88 11.26 -0.76
CA HIS A 1049 -40.49 12.59 -0.85
C HIS A 1049 -42.00 12.52 -0.67
N ARG A 1050 -42.67 11.62 -1.43
CA ARG A 1050 -44.11 11.42 -1.27
C ARG A 1050 -44.48 10.90 0.11
N MET A 1051 -43.64 10.07 0.73
CA MET A 1051 -43.82 9.65 2.12
C MET A 1051 -43.80 10.87 3.05
N SER A 1052 -42.76 11.70 2.95
CA SER A 1052 -42.57 12.91 3.76
C SER A 1052 -43.76 13.86 3.67
N ASP A 1053 -44.25 14.13 2.45
CA ASP A 1053 -45.41 15.00 2.22
C ASP A 1053 -46.66 14.50 2.94
N ILE A 1054 -46.90 13.18 2.92
CA ILE A 1054 -48.13 12.56 3.45
C ILE A 1054 -48.05 12.38 4.97
N ILE A 1055 -46.87 12.05 5.50
CA ILE A 1055 -46.67 11.86 6.94
C ILE A 1055 -46.14 13.11 7.63
N ASN A 1056 -46.28 14.29 7.03
CA ASN A 1056 -45.79 15.56 7.59
C ASN A 1056 -46.40 15.91 8.95
N TYR A 1057 -47.56 15.32 9.28
CA TYR A 1057 -48.20 15.41 10.59
C TYR A 1057 -47.50 14.57 11.66
N MET A 1058 -46.54 13.73 11.28
CA MET A 1058 -45.66 12.99 12.16
C MET A 1058 -44.28 13.65 12.17
N GLU A 1059 -43.77 13.98 13.35
CA GLU A 1059 -42.37 14.40 13.51
C GLU A 1059 -41.45 13.18 13.36
N ILE A 1060 -40.71 13.12 12.23
CA ILE A 1060 -39.78 12.04 11.91
C ILE A 1060 -38.34 12.54 12.11
N GLU A 1061 -37.72 12.14 13.22
CA GLU A 1061 -36.32 12.50 13.55
C GLU A 1061 -35.28 11.48 13.05
N ASP A 1062 -35.71 10.24 12.77
CA ASP A 1062 -34.79 9.18 12.35
C ASP A 1062 -35.35 8.32 11.22
N VAL A 1063 -34.48 8.03 10.25
CA VAL A 1063 -34.66 6.99 9.24
C VAL A 1063 -33.82 5.77 9.65
N ILE A 1064 -34.50 4.74 10.14
CA ILE A 1064 -33.87 3.54 10.69
C ILE A 1064 -33.48 2.57 9.57
N VAL A 1065 -32.28 2.01 9.68
CA VAL A 1065 -31.80 0.91 8.84
C VAL A 1065 -31.34 -0.28 9.68
N SER A 1066 -31.29 -1.47 9.07
CA SER A 1066 -30.83 -2.72 9.70
C SER A 1066 -29.72 -3.42 8.89
N CYS A 1067 -29.06 -2.68 8.00
CA CYS A 1067 -28.04 -3.21 7.11
C CYS A 1067 -27.09 -2.09 6.66
N GLY A 1068 -25.77 -2.27 6.83
CA GLY A 1068 -24.79 -1.24 6.50
C GLY A 1068 -24.68 -0.87 5.02
N THR A 1069 -24.97 -1.78 4.08
CA THR A 1069 -25.04 -1.39 2.66
C THR A 1069 -26.27 -0.53 2.34
N CYS A 1070 -27.32 -0.61 3.17
CA CYS A 1070 -28.45 0.31 3.06
C CYS A 1070 -28.06 1.66 3.65
N TYR A 1071 -27.42 1.68 4.83
CA TYR A 1071 -26.87 2.89 5.44
C TYR A 1071 -26.03 3.68 4.42
N GLU A 1072 -24.98 3.06 3.87
CA GLU A 1072 -24.04 3.73 2.95
C GLU A 1072 -24.72 4.27 1.69
N MET A 1073 -25.74 3.58 1.19
CA MET A 1073 -26.40 3.99 -0.04
C MET A 1073 -27.46 5.06 0.21
N LEU A 1074 -28.18 5.01 1.33
CA LEU A 1074 -29.14 6.04 1.73
C LEU A 1074 -28.43 7.34 2.12
N ASP A 1075 -27.21 7.27 2.67
CA ASP A 1075 -26.37 8.45 2.92
C ASP A 1075 -26.15 9.28 1.64
N LYS A 1076 -26.02 8.60 0.49
CA LYS A 1076 -25.92 9.26 -0.83
C LYS A 1076 -27.24 9.83 -1.34
N TYR A 1077 -28.38 9.51 -0.72
CA TYR A 1077 -29.70 9.98 -1.16
C TYR A 1077 -29.98 11.41 -0.68
N LYS A 1078 -29.18 11.93 0.26
CA LYS A 1078 -29.41 13.19 0.97
C LYS A 1078 -30.81 13.22 1.59
N ILE A 1079 -31.06 12.25 2.47
CA ILE A 1079 -32.37 12.06 3.13
C ILE A 1079 -32.77 13.29 3.95
N GLU A 1080 -31.79 14.02 4.48
CA GLU A 1080 -31.95 15.30 5.17
C GLU A 1080 -32.63 16.38 4.31
N ASN A 1081 -32.55 16.28 2.98
CA ASN A 1081 -33.28 17.17 2.07
C ASN A 1081 -34.74 16.76 1.87
N ILE A 1082 -35.13 15.57 2.32
CA ILE A 1082 -36.49 15.01 2.17
C ILE A 1082 -37.25 15.08 3.49
N PHE A 1083 -36.59 14.72 4.59
CA PHE A 1083 -37.08 14.87 5.95
C PHE A 1083 -36.16 15.87 6.65
N PRO A 1084 -36.54 17.16 6.70
CA PRO A 1084 -35.80 18.16 7.44
C PRO A 1084 -35.63 17.67 8.88
N GLU A 1085 -34.41 17.70 9.41
CA GLU A 1085 -34.03 17.21 10.75
C GLU A 1085 -33.80 15.70 10.92
N ALA A 1086 -34.22 14.86 9.97
CA ALA A 1086 -34.05 13.41 10.12
C ALA A 1086 -32.62 12.93 9.89
N LYS A 1087 -32.14 12.03 10.75
CA LYS A 1087 -30.83 11.35 10.61
C LYS A 1087 -31.00 9.89 10.20
N ILE A 1088 -30.06 9.38 9.42
CA ILE A 1088 -29.99 7.94 9.13
C ILE A 1088 -29.29 7.26 10.30
N THR A 1089 -29.96 6.31 10.95
CA THR A 1089 -29.46 5.65 12.17
C THR A 1089 -29.63 4.13 12.06
N ASP A 1090 -28.65 3.35 12.53
CA ASP A 1090 -28.83 1.90 12.69
C ASP A 1090 -29.76 1.61 13.87
N ILE A 1091 -30.63 0.60 13.74
CA ILE A 1091 -31.56 0.21 14.80
C ILE A 1091 -30.87 -0.03 16.16
N ASN A 1092 -29.66 -0.59 16.18
CA ASN A 1092 -29.00 -0.92 17.43
C ASN A 1092 -28.42 0.34 18.08
N GLU A 1093 -27.85 1.27 17.30
CA GLU A 1093 -27.43 2.59 17.83
C GLU A 1093 -28.63 3.41 18.30
N PHE A 1094 -29.76 3.34 17.60
CA PHE A 1094 -31.00 4.01 18.02
C PHE A 1094 -31.50 3.47 19.38
N ILE A 1095 -31.56 2.15 19.55
CA ILE A 1095 -31.92 1.53 20.83
C ILE A 1095 -30.98 1.98 21.96
N ALA A 1096 -29.68 2.06 21.69
CA ALA A 1096 -28.69 2.49 22.67
C ALA A 1096 -28.79 3.99 23.00
N ARG A 1097 -29.03 4.85 22.00
CA ARG A 1097 -29.08 6.31 22.15
C ARG A 1097 -30.33 6.76 22.90
N GLU A 1098 -31.47 6.15 22.63
CA GLU A 1098 -32.75 6.46 23.28
C GLU A 1098 -33.00 5.63 24.56
N ASP A 1099 -32.01 4.85 25.01
CA ASP A 1099 -32.06 3.98 26.20
C ASP A 1099 -33.31 3.07 26.27
N LEU A 1100 -33.75 2.55 25.12
CA LEU A 1100 -35.02 1.79 25.01
C LEU A 1100 -34.96 0.42 25.70
N TYR A 1101 -33.77 -0.18 25.73
CA TYR A 1101 -33.55 -1.51 26.28
C TYR A 1101 -32.16 -1.62 26.90
N LYS A 1102 -32.10 -2.14 28.13
CA LYS A 1102 -30.85 -2.37 28.85
C LYS A 1102 -30.91 -3.63 29.69
N LYS A 1103 -29.93 -4.53 29.54
CA LYS A 1103 -29.79 -5.71 30.39
C LYS A 1103 -28.34 -6.16 30.45
N ILE A 1104 -27.80 -6.26 31.66
CA ILE A 1104 -26.44 -6.75 31.88
C ILE A 1104 -26.37 -8.23 31.51
N HIS A 1105 -25.59 -8.55 30.49
CA HIS A 1105 -25.33 -9.90 30.02
C HIS A 1105 -23.91 -10.29 30.41
N ARG A 1106 -23.76 -11.34 31.23
CA ARG A 1106 -22.44 -11.76 31.75
C ARG A 1106 -21.67 -12.66 30.79
N ASP A 1107 -22.36 -13.36 29.90
CA ASP A 1107 -21.71 -14.28 28.96
C ASP A 1107 -21.01 -13.52 27.83
N PRO A 1108 -19.86 -14.02 27.33
CA PRO A 1108 -19.14 -13.39 26.23
C PRO A 1108 -19.97 -13.40 24.95
N VAL A 1109 -20.09 -12.23 24.32
CA VAL A 1109 -20.84 -12.06 23.08
C VAL A 1109 -19.88 -11.94 21.92
N PHE A 1110 -19.94 -12.89 20.98
CA PHE A 1110 -19.10 -12.85 19.79
C PHE A 1110 -19.76 -12.03 18.68
N TYR A 1111 -19.04 -11.07 18.13
CA TYR A 1111 -19.54 -10.16 17.09
C TYR A 1111 -18.70 -10.23 15.82
N HIS A 1112 -19.36 -10.31 14.67
CA HIS A 1112 -18.75 -10.12 13.37
C HIS A 1112 -19.19 -8.78 12.80
N ASP A 1113 -18.24 -7.84 12.82
CA ASP A 1113 -18.39 -6.56 12.14
C ASP A 1113 -18.40 -6.78 10.61
N PRO A 1114 -19.47 -6.41 9.91
CA PRO A 1114 -19.55 -6.58 8.47
C PRO A 1114 -18.62 -5.61 7.71
N CYS A 1115 -18.30 -5.93 6.46
CA CYS A 1115 -17.48 -5.07 5.59
C CYS A 1115 -17.99 -3.62 5.45
N HIS A 1116 -19.30 -3.43 5.65
CA HIS A 1116 -19.93 -2.12 5.73
C HIS A 1116 -20.62 -2.03 7.08
N SER A 1117 -19.94 -1.52 8.10
CA SER A 1117 -20.51 -1.40 9.44
C SER A 1117 -21.55 -0.27 9.48
N PRO A 1118 -22.77 -0.51 9.96
CA PRO A 1118 -23.76 0.53 10.20
C PRO A 1118 -23.58 1.24 11.55
N LEU A 1119 -22.74 0.71 12.46
CA LEU A 1119 -22.53 1.25 13.82
C LEU A 1119 -21.45 2.35 13.80
N LYS A 1120 -21.75 3.46 13.12
CA LYS A 1120 -20.77 4.54 12.85
C LYS A 1120 -20.83 5.69 13.87
N SER A 1121 -21.98 5.95 14.48
CA SER A 1121 -22.19 7.13 15.33
C SER A 1121 -21.67 6.92 16.75
N MET A 1122 -22.04 5.79 17.36
CA MET A 1122 -21.60 5.38 18.69
C MET A 1122 -20.41 4.42 18.63
N GLY A 1123 -20.28 3.67 17.54
CA GLY A 1123 -19.27 2.62 17.41
C GLY A 1123 -19.71 1.30 18.07
N VAL A 1124 -19.01 0.21 17.73
CA VAL A 1124 -19.34 -1.15 18.19
C VAL A 1124 -19.30 -1.26 19.71
N ASP A 1125 -18.16 -0.93 20.33
CA ASP A 1125 -17.95 -1.09 21.77
C ASP A 1125 -18.99 -0.34 22.61
N LYS A 1126 -19.22 0.94 22.29
CA LYS A 1126 -20.16 1.79 23.05
C LYS A 1126 -21.60 1.29 22.91
N THR A 1127 -22.01 0.90 21.70
CA THR A 1127 -23.35 0.36 21.45
C THR A 1127 -23.60 -0.92 22.26
N PHE A 1128 -22.66 -1.86 22.24
CA PHE A 1128 -22.78 -3.10 23.00
C PHE A 1128 -22.75 -2.85 24.52
N ASN A 1129 -21.85 -1.99 25.00
CA ASN A 1129 -21.75 -1.68 26.41
C ASN A 1129 -23.03 -1.02 26.95
N THR A 1130 -23.65 -0.10 26.18
CA THR A 1130 -24.90 0.53 26.59
C THR A 1130 -26.06 -0.46 26.68
N ILE A 1131 -26.21 -1.37 25.69
CA ILE A 1131 -27.36 -2.29 25.61
C ILE A 1131 -27.17 -3.53 26.51
N LEU A 1132 -25.98 -4.13 26.48
CA LEU A 1132 -25.67 -5.43 27.08
C LEU A 1132 -24.74 -5.35 28.31
N GLY A 1133 -24.14 -4.19 28.59
CA GLY A 1133 -23.25 -4.01 29.73
C GLY A 1133 -21.85 -4.64 29.60
N ASN A 1134 -21.48 -5.10 28.40
CA ASN A 1134 -20.17 -5.67 28.10
C ASN A 1134 -19.69 -5.32 26.68
N LYS A 1135 -18.37 -5.37 26.47
CA LYS A 1135 -17.77 -5.24 25.13
C LYS A 1135 -17.82 -6.60 24.40
N PRO A 1136 -18.10 -6.62 23.08
CA PRO A 1136 -18.16 -7.88 22.34
C PRO A 1136 -16.76 -8.38 21.99
N ILE A 1137 -16.61 -9.69 21.91
CA ILE A 1137 -15.41 -10.32 21.36
C ILE A 1137 -15.53 -10.31 19.83
N THR A 1138 -14.69 -9.52 19.17
CA THR A 1138 -14.75 -9.36 17.71
C THR A 1138 -14.16 -10.57 17.01
N ALA A 1139 -14.96 -11.25 16.19
CA ALA A 1139 -14.48 -12.24 15.24
C ALA A 1139 -13.85 -11.50 14.04
N PRO A 1140 -12.53 -11.58 13.80
CA PRO A 1140 -11.84 -10.80 12.78
C PRO A 1140 -12.11 -11.31 11.35
N ASN A 1141 -11.85 -10.47 10.34
CA ASN A 1141 -11.94 -10.76 8.91
C ASN A 1141 -13.33 -11.10 8.33
N CYS A 1142 -13.43 -11.01 7.00
CA CYS A 1142 -14.65 -11.21 6.22
C CYS A 1142 -15.13 -12.67 6.22
N CYS A 1143 -16.45 -12.90 6.34
CA CYS A 1143 -17.07 -14.22 6.21
C CYS A 1143 -17.22 -14.74 4.77
N GLY A 1144 -16.81 -13.95 3.77
CA GLY A 1144 -16.85 -14.31 2.35
C GLY A 1144 -18.23 -14.18 1.66
N GLU A 1145 -19.26 -13.70 2.35
CA GLU A 1145 -20.65 -13.68 1.83
C GLU A 1145 -21.15 -12.28 1.44
N GLY A 1146 -20.25 -11.35 1.10
CA GLY A 1146 -20.62 -9.99 0.72
C GLY A 1146 -21.45 -9.93 -0.57
N GLY A 1147 -22.71 -9.49 -0.48
CA GLY A 1147 -23.58 -9.28 -1.65
C GLY A 1147 -23.72 -10.52 -2.54
N THR A 1148 -23.41 -10.38 -3.83
CA THR A 1148 -23.43 -11.49 -4.81
C THR A 1148 -22.06 -12.11 -5.03
N MET A 1149 -21.05 -11.79 -4.20
CA MET A 1149 -19.68 -12.27 -4.34
C MET A 1149 -19.60 -13.80 -4.28
N SER A 1150 -20.26 -14.42 -3.29
CA SER A 1150 -20.27 -15.88 -3.14
C SER A 1150 -20.86 -16.64 -4.32
N LEU A 1151 -21.76 -16.01 -5.08
CA LEU A 1151 -22.34 -16.56 -6.30
C LEU A 1151 -21.47 -16.32 -7.53
N SER A 1152 -20.77 -15.19 -7.56
CA SER A 1152 -20.00 -14.73 -8.71
C SER A 1152 -18.56 -15.26 -8.72
N THR A 1153 -17.98 -15.50 -7.54
CA THR A 1153 -16.58 -15.91 -7.29
C THR A 1153 -16.51 -16.89 -6.11
N PRO A 1154 -17.12 -18.09 -6.21
CA PRO A 1154 -17.26 -19.00 -5.07
C PRO A 1154 -15.91 -19.46 -4.48
N SER A 1155 -14.87 -19.65 -5.29
CA SER A 1155 -13.53 -20.05 -4.82
C SER A 1155 -12.91 -19.03 -3.87
N ILE A 1156 -12.97 -17.73 -4.23
CA ILE A 1156 -12.47 -16.63 -3.41
C ILE A 1156 -13.30 -16.53 -2.12
N SER A 1157 -14.63 -16.61 -2.24
CA SER A 1157 -15.56 -16.58 -1.11
C SER A 1157 -15.29 -17.71 -0.10
N ASN A 1158 -15.01 -18.93 -0.56
CA ASN A 1158 -14.71 -20.06 0.31
C ASN A 1158 -13.35 -19.90 0.99
N SER A 1159 -12.34 -19.39 0.29
CA SER A 1159 -11.02 -19.09 0.88
C SER A 1159 -11.10 -18.09 2.04
N LEU A 1160 -11.89 -17.01 1.86
CA LEU A 1160 -12.15 -16.02 2.93
C LEU A 1160 -12.85 -16.66 4.12
N ARG A 1161 -13.81 -17.55 3.85
CA ARG A 1161 -14.57 -18.27 4.88
C ARG A 1161 -13.71 -19.26 5.66
N GLU A 1162 -12.75 -19.92 5.01
CA GLU A 1162 -11.79 -20.81 5.67
C GLU A 1162 -10.88 -20.05 6.63
N ARG A 1163 -10.35 -18.88 6.21
CA ARG A 1163 -9.60 -17.98 7.12
C ARG A 1163 -10.48 -17.57 8.31
N LYS A 1164 -11.72 -17.20 8.05
CA LYS A 1164 -12.68 -16.84 9.12
C LYS A 1164 -12.89 -18.00 10.10
N ALA A 1165 -13.08 -19.21 9.58
CA ALA A 1165 -13.27 -20.40 10.39
C ALA A 1165 -12.04 -20.71 11.26
N PHE A 1166 -10.83 -20.60 10.69
CA PHE A 1166 -9.56 -20.77 11.40
C PHE A 1166 -9.44 -19.76 12.54
N ASN A 1167 -9.63 -18.46 12.27
CA ASN A 1167 -9.54 -17.43 13.32
C ASN A 1167 -10.57 -17.66 14.44
N ILE A 1168 -11.81 -18.06 14.10
CA ILE A 1168 -12.82 -18.38 15.12
C ILE A 1168 -12.39 -19.60 15.94
N SER A 1169 -11.78 -20.62 15.33
CA SER A 1169 -11.34 -21.79 16.09
C SER A 1169 -10.16 -21.50 17.03
N GLU A 1170 -9.24 -20.61 16.63
CA GLU A 1170 -8.11 -20.19 17.49
C GLU A 1170 -8.57 -19.39 18.71
N MET A 1171 -9.73 -18.71 18.62
CA MET A 1171 -10.32 -17.98 19.74
C MET A 1171 -11.05 -18.89 20.74
N LEU A 1172 -11.11 -20.20 20.50
CA LEU A 1172 -11.89 -21.15 21.30
C LEU A 1172 -11.01 -22.25 21.88
N ASP A 1173 -11.01 -22.40 23.20
CA ASP A 1173 -10.29 -23.48 23.88
C ASP A 1173 -10.91 -24.88 23.63
N LYS A 1174 -12.14 -24.96 23.11
CA LYS A 1174 -12.89 -26.23 22.89
C LYS A 1174 -13.78 -26.19 21.64
N LYS A 1175 -14.10 -27.38 21.11
CA LYS A 1175 -15.09 -27.58 20.03
C LYS A 1175 -16.52 -27.39 20.55
N GLU A 1176 -17.03 -26.16 20.50
CA GLU A 1176 -18.41 -25.84 20.88
C GLU A 1176 -19.23 -25.27 19.72
N ASN A 1177 -20.56 -25.28 19.89
CA ASN A 1177 -21.47 -24.55 19.02
C ASN A 1177 -21.50 -23.08 19.46
N ILE A 1178 -20.98 -22.18 18.64
CA ILE A 1178 -20.92 -20.75 18.97
C ILE A 1178 -21.95 -19.95 18.20
N THR A 1179 -22.57 -18.97 18.86
CA THR A 1179 -23.41 -17.97 18.21
C THR A 1179 -22.57 -16.73 17.92
N VAL A 1180 -22.46 -16.34 16.64
CA VAL A 1180 -21.78 -15.11 16.23
C VAL A 1180 -22.79 -14.13 15.69
N ILE A 1181 -22.85 -12.96 16.31
CA ILE A 1181 -23.81 -11.91 16.02
C ILE A 1181 -23.28 -10.99 14.93
N THR A 1182 -24.13 -10.48 14.05
CA THR A 1182 -23.75 -9.47 13.06
C THR A 1182 -24.93 -8.54 12.74
N THR A 1183 -24.66 -7.34 12.27
CA THR A 1183 -25.68 -6.39 11.79
C THR A 1183 -26.02 -6.58 10.31
N CYS A 1184 -25.26 -7.41 9.57
CA CYS A 1184 -25.48 -7.60 8.14
C CYS A 1184 -26.24 -8.91 7.81
N PRO A 1185 -27.39 -8.85 7.11
CA PRO A 1185 -28.15 -10.04 6.71
C PRO A 1185 -27.33 -11.05 5.87
N SER A 1186 -26.51 -10.57 4.93
CA SER A 1186 -25.66 -11.45 4.13
C SER A 1186 -24.58 -12.14 4.95
N CYS A 1187 -24.07 -11.48 5.99
CA CYS A 1187 -23.08 -12.07 6.87
C CYS A 1187 -23.66 -13.18 7.76
N VAL A 1188 -24.96 -13.12 8.11
CA VAL A 1188 -25.67 -14.23 8.78
C VAL A 1188 -25.56 -15.52 7.98
N GLN A 1189 -25.79 -15.44 6.65
CA GLN A 1189 -25.60 -16.56 5.74
C GLN A 1189 -24.14 -17.02 5.71
N GLY A 1190 -23.21 -16.07 5.64
CA GLY A 1190 -21.78 -16.34 5.56
C GLY A 1190 -21.24 -17.14 6.74
N LEU A 1191 -21.61 -16.71 7.94
CA LEU A 1191 -21.28 -17.34 9.21
C LEU A 1191 -21.94 -18.72 9.33
N SER A 1192 -23.22 -18.85 8.97
CA SER A 1192 -23.96 -20.13 9.04
C SER A 1192 -23.44 -21.22 8.09
N LYS A 1193 -22.65 -20.82 7.08
CA LYS A 1193 -21.97 -21.76 6.16
C LYS A 1193 -20.70 -22.34 6.76
N ILE A 1194 -20.17 -21.78 7.86
CA ILE A 1194 -19.02 -22.30 8.59
C ILE A 1194 -19.48 -23.51 9.41
N ASN A 1195 -19.12 -24.71 8.92
CA ASN A 1195 -19.45 -25.98 9.56
C ASN A 1195 -18.23 -26.91 9.66
N ASN A 1196 -17.01 -26.35 9.56
CA ASN A 1196 -15.74 -27.09 9.58
C ASN A 1196 -15.16 -27.10 10.98
N LYS A 1197 -14.93 -28.28 11.59
CA LYS A 1197 -14.36 -28.53 12.95
C LYS A 1197 -15.11 -27.87 14.14
N THR A 1198 -15.65 -26.67 13.96
CA THR A 1198 -16.48 -25.84 14.86
C THR A 1198 -17.76 -25.46 14.11
N SER A 1199 -18.92 -25.53 14.78
CA SER A 1199 -20.21 -25.20 14.18
C SER A 1199 -20.64 -23.80 14.62
N VAL A 1200 -20.75 -22.88 13.65
CA VAL A 1200 -21.06 -21.47 13.89
C VAL A 1200 -22.50 -21.19 13.50
N THR A 1201 -23.28 -20.67 14.45
CA THR A 1201 -24.61 -20.15 14.20
C THR A 1201 -24.54 -18.63 14.02
N GLY A 1202 -24.63 -18.17 12.77
CA GLY A 1202 -24.75 -16.74 12.48
C GLY A 1202 -26.12 -16.21 12.90
N LYS A 1203 -26.17 -15.09 13.63
CA LYS A 1203 -27.43 -14.47 14.05
C LYS A 1203 -27.40 -12.96 13.83
N ALA A 1204 -28.54 -12.38 13.44
CA ALA A 1204 -28.66 -10.93 13.33
C ALA A 1204 -28.79 -10.28 14.71
N MET A 1205 -28.14 -9.15 14.93
CA MET A 1205 -28.16 -8.44 16.22
C MET A 1205 -29.59 -8.11 16.67
N SER A 1206 -30.44 -7.59 15.78
CA SER A 1206 -31.84 -7.27 16.12
C SER A 1206 -32.65 -8.50 16.56
N ILE A 1207 -32.39 -9.69 15.97
CA ILE A 1207 -33.05 -10.94 16.40
C ILE A 1207 -32.55 -11.35 17.78
N TYR A 1208 -31.25 -11.24 18.03
CA TYR A 1208 -30.64 -11.55 19.32
C TYR A 1208 -31.20 -10.65 20.43
N LEU A 1209 -31.29 -9.34 20.19
CA LEU A 1209 -31.89 -8.40 21.15
C LEU A 1209 -33.37 -8.68 21.38
N ALA A 1210 -34.14 -9.00 20.33
CA ALA A 1210 -35.55 -9.40 20.48
C ALA A 1210 -35.72 -10.66 21.35
N GLU A 1211 -34.85 -11.66 21.20
CA GLU A 1211 -34.86 -12.86 22.05
C GLU A 1211 -34.55 -12.54 23.52
N ILE A 1212 -33.62 -11.61 23.77
CA ILE A 1212 -33.21 -11.20 25.12
C ILE A 1212 -34.30 -10.38 25.83
N PHE A 1213 -34.87 -9.39 25.13
CA PHE A 1213 -35.77 -8.41 25.74
C PHE A 1213 -37.25 -8.78 25.64
N LEU A 1214 -37.66 -9.45 24.55
CA LEU A 1214 -39.05 -9.82 24.30
C LEU A 1214 -39.33 -11.32 24.49
N GLY A 1215 -38.28 -12.10 24.78
CA GLY A 1215 -38.33 -13.55 25.02
C GLY A 1215 -38.36 -14.41 23.75
N ARG A 1216 -38.14 -15.73 23.86
CA ARG A 1216 -38.05 -16.65 22.71
C ARG A 1216 -39.32 -16.72 21.84
N GLY A 1217 -40.49 -16.36 22.40
CA GLY A 1217 -41.77 -16.29 21.70
C GLY A 1217 -42.06 -14.95 21.00
N TRP A 1218 -41.13 -13.99 21.00
CA TRP A 1218 -41.32 -12.59 20.61
C TRP A 1218 -42.08 -12.43 19.28
N LYS A 1219 -41.74 -13.22 18.27
CA LYS A 1219 -42.33 -13.11 16.92
C LYS A 1219 -43.82 -13.42 16.91
N LYS A 1220 -44.23 -14.53 17.54
CA LYS A 1220 -45.64 -14.93 17.60
C LYS A 1220 -46.44 -13.94 18.45
N ASN A 1221 -45.86 -13.49 19.55
CA ASN A 1221 -46.46 -12.52 20.45
C ASN A 1221 -46.70 -11.19 19.75
N PHE A 1222 -45.68 -10.65 19.07
CA PHE A 1222 -45.76 -9.41 18.29
C PHE A 1222 -46.85 -9.50 17.20
N ILE A 1223 -46.82 -10.52 16.34
CA ILE A 1223 -47.81 -10.68 15.27
C ILE A 1223 -49.23 -10.74 15.87
N SER A 1224 -49.42 -11.48 16.97
CA SER A 1224 -50.72 -11.58 17.62
C SER A 1224 -51.18 -10.25 18.25
N SER A 1225 -50.26 -9.49 18.84
CA SER A 1225 -50.54 -8.20 19.49
C SER A 1225 -51.00 -7.19 18.46
N VAL A 1226 -50.25 -7.07 17.36
CA VAL A 1226 -50.55 -6.13 16.28
C VAL A 1226 -51.92 -6.41 15.65
N VAL A 1227 -52.25 -7.69 15.41
CA VAL A 1227 -53.54 -8.09 14.81
C VAL A 1227 -54.71 -7.89 15.79
N LYS A 1228 -54.54 -8.22 17.08
CA LYS A 1228 -55.62 -8.14 18.07
C LYS A 1228 -55.95 -6.71 18.51
N LYS A 1229 -54.98 -5.81 18.46
CA LYS A 1229 -55.09 -4.45 19.02
C LYS A 1229 -55.26 -3.36 17.96
N GLU A 1230 -55.52 -3.72 16.69
CA GLU A 1230 -55.58 -2.75 15.58
C GLU A 1230 -54.32 -1.85 15.47
N GLY A 1231 -53.15 -2.36 15.87
CA GLY A 1231 -51.89 -1.59 15.90
C GLY A 1231 -51.26 -1.31 14.54
N ILE A 1232 -52.05 -1.35 13.45
CA ILE A 1232 -51.63 -1.05 12.08
C ILE A 1232 -52.54 0.03 11.50
N GLU A 1233 -51.94 1.16 11.16
CA GLU A 1233 -52.58 2.22 10.40
C GLU A 1233 -52.19 2.09 8.92
N ARG A 1234 -53.18 2.20 8.02
CA ARG A 1234 -52.97 2.19 6.56
C ARG A 1234 -53.06 3.61 6.03
N ILE A 1235 -51.97 4.11 5.48
CA ILE A 1235 -51.85 5.47 4.97
C ILE A 1235 -51.80 5.41 3.44
N ILE A 1236 -52.79 5.95 2.75
CA ILE A 1236 -52.91 5.88 1.28
C ILE A 1236 -52.07 6.99 0.64
N LEU A 1237 -51.30 6.63 -0.39
CA LEU A 1237 -50.42 7.50 -1.20
C LEU A 1237 -51.17 8.39 -2.19
#